data_AF-A0A2T4V557-F1
#
_entry.id   AF-A0A2T4V557-F1
#
_cell.length_a   1.000
_cell.length_b   1.000
_cell.length_c   1.000
_cell.angle_alpha   90.00
_cell.angle_beta   90.00
_cell.angle_gamma   90.00
#
_symmetry.space_group_name_H-M   'P 1'
#
loop_
_entity.id
_entity.type
_entity.pdbx_description
1 polymer ?
#
loop_
_entity_poly.entity_id
_entity_poly.type
_entity_poly.pdbx_seq_one_letter_code
_entity_poly.pdbx_strand_id
1 'polypeptide(L)'
;MVMTRNGLAPGLALGVSMFMVAIAGGCTPPEKPAAVLDGGQTDRPDAGDGGTPTGSTCAPVQSHERIPLRRSATREVVTETFDNLKARVDAQCGRCHKAPEIVGGFQYTSDLAGLRETAPRMARMATQGAMPPLPTAEQLKQAVALGQALSSWLAQGTPEGSFEVREEGTSDGGTVVARDVGEAMTDLGNCLPERKPLGSDPEKDAWFASRTSLPRFLSETDTDIVTFEAEKLARHGTVAFAPTYPLFSDNARKLRQVHVPSGQSIRYDSATKRFEIPPNTRFYKTFFKPVKDAQGHVGYRKIETRLIVVRQPWKDSLFGTYLWNEDETVAELHDLRYRDGSSFSDRVLVYRTDEATGATRNYAIPGRHRCIDCHTGSEGQNFVLGFTPLQLNRRSGGSGGVDAAADVLTDELSQVDRLISYGLLTGIRSSEDLPKLETYGSKRPRNTQELELQGYFIGNCAQCHNPNGFAVKSNPAIASLDFSAGGILYQFPTSLKESNGLRSYVNLAVTDFAADLRSPTPASTLFQRVSRDTDERIIHMPANVPGQDCRASLLVARWIASLDWPRDSGLSTEQKEARRQERLRQAELAVKDTCQDPPDVRWVSEDFTDKVPYEPRNTHWASSIGQPPFEYLTRYAISEAHEALARKRIPTNFWTPKPGCTFDTSAPPPAPIEPWMKDTLGNPKQPWGELYYSTPGATVFQGICANCHGRAGDGQSGAAKTLVALNGARVANLVKGLFGTSSTGEPHLAMFERVLGTHGGARYLAWMASGGTTVTFTPEFMQAWIKYGEVDIDFSPRDTDWGRWGANMLGAARGACDLVRAGKFGTGSSEPPSGNPTAIGGATLWKQICTLDNPLTPEIEAGTDDAAVSEWLQHAQFNAGVMAYFYLRDELSKGRVYPLRSECDKR
;
A
#
# COMPACT_ATOMS: atom_id res chain seq x y z
N MET A 1 -8.36 10.47 46.85
CA MET A 1 -7.68 10.05 48.09
C MET A 1 -6.31 10.72 48.08
N VAL A 2 -5.97 11.52 49.09
CA VAL A 2 -4.76 12.35 49.11
C VAL A 2 -3.59 11.56 49.70
N MET A 3 -2.42 11.60 49.06
CA MET A 3 -1.14 11.42 49.75
C MET A 3 -0.05 12.27 49.10
N THR A 4 0.76 12.91 49.93
CA THR A 4 1.83 13.85 49.57
C THR A 4 3.05 13.61 50.47
N ARG A 5 4.21 14.16 50.08
CA ARG A 5 5.43 14.35 50.92
C ARG A 5 6.23 13.06 51.22
N ASN A 6 7.56 13.10 51.48
CA ASN A 6 8.56 14.19 51.56
C ASN A 6 9.99 13.62 51.37
N GLY A 7 11.01 14.45 51.06
CA GLY A 7 12.43 14.03 51.10
C GLY A 7 13.45 15.16 50.82
N LEU A 8 14.21 15.58 51.83
CA LEU A 8 15.07 16.78 51.87
C LEU A 8 16.39 16.52 52.65
N ALA A 9 17.54 17.18 52.44
CA ALA A 9 17.86 18.21 51.43
C ALA A 9 19.29 18.15 50.82
N PRO A 10 20.39 18.73 51.39
CA PRO A 10 21.18 19.65 50.55
C PRO A 10 22.72 19.50 50.56
N GLY A 11 23.38 20.20 49.62
CA GLY A 11 24.80 20.56 49.66
C GLY A 11 25.03 21.83 48.84
N LEU A 12 25.56 22.89 49.46
CA LEU A 12 25.61 24.25 48.91
C LEU A 12 26.98 24.88 49.16
N ALA A 13 27.58 25.53 48.16
CA ALA A 13 28.69 26.49 48.34
C ALA A 13 28.73 27.50 47.20
N LEU A 14 28.74 28.79 47.52
CA LEU A 14 28.87 29.91 46.58
C LEU A 14 30.35 30.25 46.30
N GLY A 15 30.60 30.95 45.20
CA GLY A 15 31.90 31.59 44.92
C GLY A 15 31.80 32.62 43.78
N VAL A 16 31.27 33.81 44.06
CA VAL A 16 31.10 34.92 43.09
C VAL A 16 32.27 35.90 43.19
N SER A 17 32.80 36.37 42.07
CA SER A 17 33.03 37.82 41.80
C SER A 17 33.53 38.12 40.39
N MET A 18 32.92 39.15 39.78
CA MET A 18 33.41 39.84 38.58
C MET A 18 34.64 40.70 38.89
N PHE A 19 35.42 41.03 37.87
CA PHE A 19 35.67 42.44 37.53
C PHE A 19 35.97 42.59 36.02
N MET A 20 35.64 43.74 35.45
CA MET A 20 35.79 44.08 34.02
C MET A 20 36.60 45.39 33.89
N VAL A 21 36.81 45.86 32.63
CA VAL A 21 37.36 47.17 32.19
C VAL A 21 38.89 47.22 31.98
N ALA A 22 39.49 47.85 30.94
CA ALA A 22 39.07 48.13 29.54
C ALA A 22 40.24 48.75 28.69
N ILE A 23 40.09 48.75 27.34
CA ILE A 23 40.58 49.74 26.33
C ILE A 23 42.04 49.69 25.80
N ALA A 24 42.14 50.03 24.49
CA ALA A 24 43.31 50.32 23.62
C ALA A 24 44.21 49.14 23.20
N GLY A 25 44.70 49.04 21.95
CA GLY A 25 44.50 49.85 20.74
C GLY A 25 45.80 50.02 19.94
N GLY A 26 45.84 49.66 18.64
CA GLY A 26 47.01 49.91 17.78
C GLY A 26 47.09 49.04 16.52
N CYS A 27 47.40 49.65 15.38
CA CYS A 27 47.64 48.98 14.09
C CYS A 27 49.14 48.99 13.74
N THR A 28 49.65 47.96 13.03
CA THR A 28 50.42 48.01 11.75
C THR A 28 51.27 46.74 11.50
N PRO A 29 51.64 46.41 10.24
CA PRO A 29 52.36 45.20 9.82
C PRO A 29 53.89 45.51 9.62
N PRO A 30 54.73 44.77 8.84
CA PRO A 30 54.56 43.49 8.10
C PRO A 30 55.73 42.48 8.25
N GLU A 31 55.64 41.29 7.62
CA GLU A 31 56.73 40.75 6.76
C GLU A 31 56.30 39.52 5.91
N LYS A 32 57.02 39.31 4.80
CA LYS A 32 56.88 38.23 3.79
C LYS A 32 58.32 37.83 3.39
N PRO A 33 58.65 36.57 3.06
CA PRO A 33 58.69 36.18 1.63
C PRO A 33 58.35 34.68 1.35
N ALA A 34 57.57 34.36 0.30
CA ALA A 34 57.97 33.91 -1.05
C ALA A 34 58.19 32.36 -1.16
N ALA A 35 58.09 31.68 -2.32
CA ALA A 35 57.92 32.11 -3.72
C ALA A 35 57.04 31.06 -4.49
N VAL A 36 56.10 31.43 -5.37
CA VAL A 36 56.20 31.72 -6.83
C VAL A 36 56.08 30.49 -7.75
N LEU A 37 55.13 30.57 -8.69
CA LEU A 37 55.17 30.33 -10.15
C LEU A 37 53.72 30.58 -10.64
N ASP A 38 53.30 31.72 -11.22
CA ASP A 38 53.69 32.42 -12.46
C ASP A 38 53.17 31.71 -13.74
N GLY A 39 52.49 32.33 -14.73
CA GLY A 39 52.01 33.72 -14.92
C GLY A 39 50.56 33.73 -15.48
N GLY A 40 49.82 34.84 -15.60
CA GLY A 40 49.99 35.97 -16.54
C GLY A 40 48.80 35.96 -17.53
N GLN A 41 48.17 37.07 -17.98
CA GLN A 41 48.46 38.49 -17.82
C GLN A 41 47.18 39.34 -18.04
N THR A 42 46.96 40.34 -17.17
CA THR A 42 46.20 41.61 -17.33
C THR A 42 44.94 41.74 -18.20
N ASP A 43 43.85 42.26 -17.61
CA ASP A 43 43.40 43.63 -17.95
C ASP A 43 42.70 44.33 -16.76
N ARG A 44 42.52 45.66 -16.86
CA ARG A 44 42.08 46.55 -15.74
C ARG A 44 40.55 46.67 -15.58
N PRO A 45 40.06 47.15 -14.40
CA PRO A 45 38.63 47.18 -14.11
C PRO A 45 37.94 48.45 -14.63
N ASP A 46 36.75 48.27 -15.19
CA ASP A 46 35.78 49.35 -15.37
C ASP A 46 34.61 49.22 -14.39
N ALA A 47 33.95 50.35 -14.14
CA ALA A 47 33.08 50.53 -13.00
C ALA A 47 31.64 50.02 -13.20
N GLY A 48 31.07 49.51 -12.10
CA GLY A 48 29.66 49.68 -11.75
C GLY A 48 28.63 49.04 -12.68
N ASP A 49 28.03 47.94 -12.20
CA ASP A 49 26.57 47.88 -12.26
C ASP A 49 26.01 47.28 -10.96
N GLY A 50 24.94 47.91 -10.46
CA GLY A 50 24.35 47.60 -9.16
C GLY A 50 23.45 46.37 -9.23
N GLY A 51 24.05 45.17 -9.23
CA GLY A 51 23.31 43.91 -9.17
C GLY A 51 22.52 43.76 -7.87
N THR A 52 21.20 43.91 -7.96
CA THR A 52 20.23 43.65 -6.88
C THR A 52 20.44 42.25 -6.29
N PRO A 53 20.45 42.05 -4.96
CA PRO A 53 20.62 40.74 -4.37
C PRO A 53 19.33 39.89 -4.50
N THR A 54 19.15 39.22 -5.64
CA THR A 54 18.12 38.18 -5.84
C THR A 54 18.54 36.87 -5.16
N GLY A 55 18.56 36.88 -3.83
CA GLY A 55 18.94 35.74 -3.01
C GLY A 55 17.89 34.62 -2.99
N SER A 56 17.95 33.70 -3.94
CA SER A 56 17.46 32.34 -3.69
C SER A 56 18.34 31.71 -2.62
N THR A 57 17.78 31.45 -1.43
CA THR A 57 18.51 30.97 -0.23
C THR A 57 18.65 29.44 -0.18
N CYS A 58 18.66 28.80 -1.36
CA CYS A 58 18.47 27.36 -1.48
C CYS A 58 19.10 26.84 -2.79
N ALA A 59 20.08 25.94 -2.68
CA ALA A 59 20.79 25.40 -3.84
C ALA A 59 19.88 24.50 -4.70
N PRO A 60 19.86 24.63 -6.04
CA PRO A 60 19.07 23.73 -6.91
C PRO A 60 19.48 22.27 -6.74
N VAL A 61 18.50 21.36 -6.66
CA VAL A 61 18.77 19.92 -6.46
C VAL A 61 19.41 19.29 -7.71
N GLN A 62 20.49 18.54 -7.53
CA GLN A 62 21.00 17.56 -8.49
C GLN A 62 20.35 16.19 -8.23
N SER A 63 19.13 15.99 -8.75
CA SER A 63 18.44 14.69 -8.81
C SER A 63 18.10 14.34 -10.26
N HIS A 64 18.19 13.06 -10.63
CA HIS A 64 17.81 12.59 -11.95
C HIS A 64 16.28 12.66 -12.18
N GLU A 65 15.46 12.44 -11.14
CA GLU A 65 14.00 12.50 -11.24
C GLU A 65 13.49 13.95 -11.25
N ARG A 66 13.65 14.63 -12.39
CA ARG A 66 13.01 15.93 -12.68
C ARG A 66 11.50 15.78 -12.83
N ILE A 67 10.74 16.67 -12.17
CA ILE A 67 9.27 16.70 -12.16
C ILE A 67 8.77 18.14 -12.45
N PRO A 68 9.20 18.81 -13.55
CA PRO A 68 8.76 20.18 -13.84
C PRO A 68 7.23 20.24 -13.97
N LEU A 69 6.59 21.11 -13.19
CA LEU A 69 5.12 21.19 -13.17
C LEU A 69 4.56 21.76 -14.48
N ARG A 70 3.29 21.47 -14.79
CA ARG A 70 2.62 22.09 -15.95
C ARG A 70 2.69 23.61 -15.90
N ARG A 71 2.98 24.25 -17.04
CA ARG A 71 3.12 25.72 -17.14
C ARG A 71 1.82 26.45 -16.76
N SER A 72 0.67 25.84 -17.04
CA SER A 72 -0.67 26.32 -16.69
C SER A 72 -1.02 26.20 -15.19
N ALA A 73 -0.41 25.27 -14.47
CA ALA A 73 -0.63 25.03 -13.03
C ALA A 73 0.31 25.87 -12.11
N THR A 74 1.02 26.81 -12.70
CA THR A 74 2.09 27.60 -12.08
C THR A 74 2.03 29.05 -12.56
N ARG A 75 2.50 30.02 -11.75
CA ARG A 75 2.47 31.46 -12.07
C ARG A 75 3.77 32.15 -11.72
N GLU A 76 4.10 33.19 -12.48
CA GLU A 76 5.21 34.08 -12.12
C GLU A 76 4.89 34.81 -10.82
N VAL A 77 5.83 34.80 -9.87
CA VAL A 77 5.65 35.47 -8.59
C VAL A 77 5.95 36.95 -8.80
N VAL A 78 4.89 37.75 -8.90
CA VAL A 78 5.01 39.22 -8.94
C VAL A 78 5.25 39.68 -7.51
N THR A 79 6.48 40.05 -7.18
CA THR A 79 6.82 40.66 -5.88
C THR A 79 6.75 42.18 -5.96
N GLU A 80 6.23 42.80 -4.91
CA GLU A 80 6.22 44.26 -4.71
C GLU A 80 6.75 44.62 -3.33
N THR A 81 7.25 45.84 -3.14
CA THR A 81 7.69 46.36 -1.83
C THR A 81 6.70 47.39 -1.31
N PHE A 82 6.62 47.56 0.01
CA PHE A 82 5.78 48.62 0.60
C PHE A 82 6.12 50.02 0.05
N ASP A 83 7.41 50.32 -0.18
CA ASP A 83 7.83 51.60 -0.78
C ASP A 83 7.35 51.77 -2.23
N ASN A 84 7.37 50.72 -3.05
CA ASN A 84 6.86 50.76 -4.43
C ASN A 84 5.32 50.88 -4.45
N LEU A 85 4.64 50.12 -3.58
CA LEU A 85 3.18 50.21 -3.39
C LEU A 85 2.78 51.66 -3.03
N LYS A 86 3.45 52.21 -2.01
CA LYS A 86 3.30 53.61 -1.58
C LYS A 86 3.55 54.60 -2.71
N ALA A 87 4.63 54.44 -3.48
CA ALA A 87 4.94 55.31 -4.61
C ALA A 87 3.86 55.26 -5.70
N ARG A 88 3.28 54.08 -5.97
CA ARG A 88 2.16 53.92 -6.91
C ARG A 88 0.85 54.55 -6.39
N VAL A 89 0.54 54.41 -5.10
CA VAL A 89 -0.61 55.08 -4.48
C VAL A 89 -0.43 56.61 -4.52
N ASP A 90 0.75 57.11 -4.19
CA ASP A 90 1.09 58.53 -4.29
C ASP A 90 0.94 59.06 -5.72
N ALA A 91 1.43 58.31 -6.72
CA ALA A 91 1.34 58.69 -8.13
C ALA A 91 -0.10 58.67 -8.68
N GLN A 92 -0.90 57.65 -8.36
CA GLN A 92 -2.24 57.48 -8.92
C GLN A 92 -3.34 58.21 -8.13
N CYS A 93 -3.25 58.23 -6.80
CA CYS A 93 -4.28 58.77 -5.91
C CYS A 93 -3.88 60.10 -5.26
N GLY A 94 -2.57 60.42 -5.19
CA GLY A 94 -2.08 61.50 -4.32
C GLY A 94 -2.56 62.89 -4.70
N ARG A 95 -2.74 63.18 -5.99
CA ARG A 95 -3.22 64.50 -6.48
C ARG A 95 -4.63 64.88 -6.03
N CYS A 96 -5.40 63.92 -5.51
CA CYS A 96 -6.81 64.10 -5.12
C CYS A 96 -7.08 63.72 -3.66
N HIS A 97 -6.29 62.80 -3.08
CA HIS A 97 -6.59 62.16 -1.80
C HIS A 97 -5.42 62.15 -0.82
N LYS A 98 -4.21 62.60 -1.17
CA LYS A 98 -3.12 62.66 -0.19
C LYS A 98 -3.22 63.95 0.60
N ALA A 99 -3.22 63.86 1.92
CA ALA A 99 -3.34 65.02 2.80
C ALA A 99 -2.34 66.13 2.39
N PRO A 100 -2.79 67.41 2.24
CA PRO A 100 -4.07 67.96 2.69
C PRO A 100 -5.25 67.85 1.70
N GLU A 101 -5.10 67.19 0.55
CA GLU A 101 -6.16 67.10 -0.47
C GLU A 101 -7.28 66.13 -0.07
N ILE A 102 -8.55 66.58 -0.16
CA ILE A 102 -9.75 65.80 0.22
C ILE A 102 -10.82 65.86 -0.90
N VAL A 103 -10.43 65.56 -2.13
CA VAL A 103 -11.39 65.44 -3.25
C VAL A 103 -12.25 64.19 -3.04
N GLY A 104 -13.57 64.31 -3.14
CA GLY A 104 -14.50 63.17 -3.01
C GLY A 104 -14.69 62.62 -1.59
N GLY A 105 -14.38 63.40 -0.54
CA GLY A 105 -14.64 63.00 0.85
C GLY A 105 -13.80 61.81 1.32
N PHE A 106 -12.54 61.76 0.88
CA PHE A 106 -11.59 60.71 1.21
C PHE A 106 -10.17 61.28 1.16
N GLN A 107 -9.37 60.94 2.19
CA GLN A 107 -7.96 61.30 2.28
C GLN A 107 -7.14 60.14 2.87
N TYR A 108 -5.82 60.16 2.66
CA TYR A 108 -4.85 59.23 3.27
C TYR A 108 -3.50 59.92 3.54
N THR A 109 -2.67 59.26 4.36
CA THR A 109 -1.24 59.56 4.54
C THR A 109 -0.40 58.39 4.03
N SER A 110 0.77 58.70 3.45
CA SER A 110 1.68 57.72 2.85
C SER A 110 2.61 57.04 3.87
N ASP A 111 2.14 56.88 5.10
CA ASP A 111 2.76 56.10 6.16
C ASP A 111 2.02 54.78 6.34
N LEU A 112 2.62 53.83 7.08
CA LEU A 112 2.06 52.50 7.26
C LEU A 112 0.65 52.55 7.87
N ALA A 113 0.46 53.41 8.88
CA ALA A 113 -0.80 53.53 9.61
C ALA A 113 -1.94 54.08 8.72
N GLY A 114 -1.72 55.23 8.07
CA GLY A 114 -2.75 55.84 7.24
C GLY A 114 -3.04 55.07 5.96
N LEU A 115 -2.04 54.42 5.35
CA LEU A 115 -2.30 53.55 4.21
C LEU A 115 -3.04 52.28 4.63
N ARG A 116 -2.71 51.67 5.78
CA ARG A 116 -3.43 50.50 6.31
C ARG A 116 -4.90 50.77 6.60
N GLU A 117 -5.23 51.95 7.14
CA GLU A 117 -6.62 52.36 7.40
C GLU A 117 -7.42 52.54 6.09
N THR A 118 -6.78 53.09 5.05
CA THR A 118 -7.47 53.59 3.85
C THR A 118 -7.41 52.64 2.64
N ALA A 119 -6.41 51.76 2.59
CA ALA A 119 -6.21 50.76 1.53
C ALA A 119 -7.43 49.87 1.24
N PRO A 120 -8.24 49.40 2.22
CA PRO A 120 -9.42 48.58 1.91
C PRO A 120 -10.47 49.28 1.04
N ARG A 121 -10.57 50.62 1.14
CA ARG A 121 -11.44 51.45 0.29
C ARG A 121 -10.80 51.70 -1.07
N MET A 122 -9.50 52.01 -1.10
CA MET A 122 -8.75 52.19 -2.36
C MET A 122 -8.77 50.94 -3.22
N ALA A 123 -8.41 49.78 -2.64
CA ALA A 123 -8.34 48.49 -3.32
C ALA A 123 -9.65 48.17 -4.02
N ARG A 124 -10.76 48.22 -3.28
CA ARG A 124 -12.11 47.98 -3.81
C ARG A 124 -12.44 48.90 -4.99
N MET A 125 -12.23 50.21 -4.84
CA MET A 125 -12.60 51.19 -5.88
C MET A 125 -11.73 51.07 -7.13
N ALA A 126 -10.44 50.74 -6.97
CA ALA A 126 -9.50 50.58 -8.07
C ALA A 126 -9.71 49.25 -8.82
N THR A 127 -9.88 48.13 -8.11
CA THR A 127 -10.18 46.82 -8.73
C THR A 127 -11.54 46.80 -9.44
N GLN A 128 -12.54 47.52 -8.91
CA GLN A 128 -13.85 47.68 -9.57
C GLN A 128 -13.83 48.65 -10.77
N GLY A 129 -12.69 49.29 -11.07
CA GLY A 129 -12.59 50.29 -12.13
C GLY A 129 -13.40 51.57 -11.88
N ALA A 130 -13.86 51.79 -10.65
CA ALA A 130 -14.64 52.96 -10.26
C ALA A 130 -13.78 54.22 -10.10
N MET A 131 -12.46 54.05 -9.90
CA MET A 131 -11.47 55.11 -9.82
C MET A 131 -10.21 54.75 -10.64
N PRO A 132 -9.58 55.72 -11.34
CA PRO A 132 -10.00 57.11 -11.50
C PRO A 132 -11.23 57.24 -12.43
N PRO A 133 -12.06 58.29 -12.31
CA PRO A 133 -13.23 58.48 -13.14
C PRO A 133 -12.85 58.76 -14.60
N LEU A 134 -13.62 58.20 -15.54
CA LEU A 134 -13.39 58.28 -16.99
C LEU A 134 -11.95 57.88 -17.41
N PRO A 135 -11.46 56.69 -17.01
CA PRO A 135 -10.09 56.28 -17.28
C PRO A 135 -9.89 55.90 -18.76
N THR A 136 -8.69 56.14 -19.29
CA THR A 136 -8.22 55.42 -20.48
C THR A 136 -8.01 53.94 -20.15
N ALA A 137 -8.00 53.05 -21.15
CA ALA A 137 -7.82 51.61 -20.94
C ALA A 137 -6.53 51.27 -20.16
N GLU A 138 -5.44 52.00 -20.41
CA GLU A 138 -4.17 51.81 -19.70
C GLU A 138 -4.24 52.33 -18.25
N GLN A 139 -4.89 53.47 -17.99
CA GLN A 139 -5.13 53.94 -16.62
C GLN A 139 -6.02 52.98 -15.82
N LEU A 140 -7.05 52.40 -16.45
CA LEU A 140 -7.90 51.39 -15.83
C LEU A 140 -7.10 50.14 -15.46
N LYS A 141 -6.25 49.65 -16.37
CA LYS A 141 -5.35 48.52 -16.13
C LYS A 141 -4.38 48.80 -14.96
N GLN A 142 -3.78 49.99 -14.93
CA GLN A 142 -2.87 50.40 -13.86
C GLN A 142 -3.55 50.58 -12.50
N ALA A 143 -4.82 51.01 -12.49
CA ALA A 143 -5.64 51.12 -11.29
C ALA A 143 -6.04 49.73 -10.77
N VAL A 144 -6.53 48.83 -11.63
CA VAL A 144 -6.86 47.44 -11.24
C VAL A 144 -5.63 46.71 -10.68
N ALA A 145 -4.47 46.87 -11.32
CA ALA A 145 -3.20 46.31 -10.83
C ALA A 145 -2.73 46.95 -9.51
N LEU A 146 -3.13 48.18 -9.19
CA LEU A 146 -2.88 48.80 -7.88
C LEU A 146 -3.87 48.28 -6.83
N GLY A 147 -5.13 48.08 -7.22
CA GLY A 147 -6.15 47.49 -6.35
C GLY A 147 -5.79 46.07 -5.91
N GLN A 148 -5.37 45.22 -6.85
CA GLN A 148 -4.87 43.86 -6.57
C GLN A 148 -3.66 43.86 -5.62
N ALA A 149 -2.71 44.78 -5.81
CA ALA A 149 -1.56 44.93 -4.93
C ALA A 149 -1.96 45.33 -3.50
N LEU A 150 -2.86 46.31 -3.35
CA LEU A 150 -3.41 46.73 -2.06
C LEU A 150 -4.19 45.59 -1.37
N SER A 151 -5.05 44.86 -2.10
CA SER A 151 -5.74 43.66 -1.62
C SER A 151 -4.74 42.61 -1.12
N SER A 152 -3.68 42.35 -1.88
CA SER A 152 -2.66 41.35 -1.55
C SER A 152 -1.84 41.72 -0.33
N TRP A 153 -1.45 43.00 -0.22
CA TRP A 153 -0.71 43.56 0.92
C TRP A 153 -1.52 43.48 2.22
N LEU A 154 -2.81 43.82 2.16
CA LEU A 154 -3.75 43.68 3.29
C LEU A 154 -3.91 42.22 3.71
N ALA A 155 -4.10 41.31 2.75
CA ALA A 155 -4.27 39.87 3.02
C ALA A 155 -3.02 39.22 3.65
N GLN A 156 -1.83 39.76 3.39
CA GLN A 156 -0.56 39.32 3.99
C GLN A 156 -0.21 40.03 5.31
N GLY A 157 -1.15 40.75 5.93
CA GLY A 157 -0.93 41.37 7.24
C GLY A 157 -0.18 42.69 7.22
N THR A 158 -0.17 43.39 6.09
CA THR A 158 0.49 44.71 5.88
C THR A 158 1.99 44.72 6.17
N PRO A 159 2.81 43.88 5.50
CA PRO A 159 4.26 43.88 5.67
C PRO A 159 4.91 45.18 5.18
N GLU A 160 5.93 45.66 5.89
CA GLU A 160 6.75 46.82 5.50
C GLU A 160 7.85 46.46 4.47
N GLY A 161 8.10 45.15 4.26
CA GLY A 161 9.09 44.65 3.31
C GLY A 161 8.52 44.34 1.93
N SER A 162 9.09 43.32 1.29
CA SER A 162 8.53 42.73 0.06
C SER A 162 7.35 41.80 0.35
N PHE A 163 6.37 41.76 -0.54
CA PHE A 163 5.19 40.89 -0.50
C PHE A 163 4.81 40.41 -1.91
N GLU A 164 3.99 39.35 -2.00
CA GLU A 164 3.51 38.81 -3.27
C GLU A 164 2.23 39.54 -3.73
N VAL A 165 2.15 39.94 -4.99
CA VAL A 165 0.92 40.45 -5.62
C VAL A 165 0.16 39.28 -6.24
N ARG A 166 -1.08 39.06 -5.78
CA ARG A 166 -1.97 37.99 -6.22
C ARG A 166 -3.11 38.57 -7.05
N GLU A 167 -3.46 37.90 -8.14
CA GLU A 167 -4.64 38.26 -8.95
C GLU A 167 -5.94 37.85 -8.23
N GLU A 168 -6.90 38.77 -8.13
CA GLU A 168 -8.28 38.41 -7.80
C GLU A 168 -8.88 37.59 -8.96
N GLY A 169 -9.30 36.35 -8.70
CA GLY A 169 -9.92 35.47 -9.70
C GLY A 169 -9.35 34.05 -9.79
N THR A 170 -8.24 33.72 -9.09
CA THR A 170 -7.96 32.31 -8.76
C THR A 170 -9.09 31.79 -7.86
N SER A 171 -9.64 30.61 -8.16
CA SER A 171 -10.69 29.93 -7.37
C SER A 171 -10.54 30.17 -5.87
N ASP A 172 -11.57 30.73 -5.21
CA ASP A 172 -11.52 31.15 -3.80
C ASP A 172 -10.84 30.10 -2.89
N GLY A 173 -9.68 30.45 -2.33
CA GLY A 173 -8.92 29.61 -1.41
C GLY A 173 -7.86 28.67 -2.02
N GLY A 174 -7.69 28.63 -3.35
CA GLY A 174 -6.64 27.84 -4.01
C GLY A 174 -5.23 28.45 -3.91
N THR A 175 -4.18 27.62 -3.86
CA THR A 175 -2.77 28.06 -3.90
C THR A 175 -2.11 27.61 -5.20
N VAL A 176 -1.61 28.57 -5.98
CA VAL A 176 -0.84 28.30 -7.20
C VAL A 176 0.64 28.14 -6.84
N VAL A 177 1.37 27.25 -7.51
CA VAL A 177 2.82 27.08 -7.31
C VAL A 177 3.59 28.14 -8.12
N ALA A 178 4.65 28.67 -7.53
CA ALA A 178 5.54 29.63 -8.19
C ALA A 178 6.21 29.02 -9.45
N ARG A 179 6.42 29.82 -10.49
CA ARG A 179 6.98 29.44 -11.80
C ARG A 179 8.34 28.75 -11.66
N ASP A 180 9.25 29.39 -10.96
CA ASP A 180 10.62 28.96 -10.67
C ASP A 180 10.66 27.69 -9.81
N VAL A 181 9.87 27.63 -8.74
CA VAL A 181 9.66 26.42 -7.93
C VAL A 181 9.19 25.27 -8.81
N GLY A 182 8.16 25.52 -9.63
CA GLY A 182 7.56 24.54 -10.52
C GLY A 182 8.50 23.99 -11.59
N GLU A 183 9.34 24.82 -12.19
CA GLU A 183 10.32 24.42 -13.21
C GLU A 183 11.53 23.68 -12.61
N ALA A 184 11.91 24.03 -11.38
CA ALA A 184 13.01 23.40 -10.66
C ALA A 184 12.64 22.08 -9.95
N MET A 185 11.36 21.72 -9.84
CA MET A 185 10.89 20.53 -9.12
C MET A 185 11.61 19.23 -9.49
N THR A 186 11.97 18.46 -8.46
CA THR A 186 12.49 17.09 -8.49
C THR A 186 11.76 16.20 -7.47
N ASP A 187 12.09 14.91 -7.39
CA ASP A 187 11.63 14.01 -6.32
C ASP A 187 12.12 14.38 -4.91
N LEU A 188 13.13 15.24 -4.80
CA LEU A 188 13.63 15.86 -3.56
C LEU A 188 13.18 17.33 -3.40
N GLY A 189 12.22 17.81 -4.19
CA GLY A 189 11.75 19.21 -4.18
C GLY A 189 12.46 20.10 -5.21
N ASN A 190 12.21 21.41 -5.17
CA ASN A 190 12.78 22.38 -6.11
C ASN A 190 14.25 22.77 -5.78
N CYS A 191 14.64 22.66 -4.51
CA CYS A 191 15.97 23.02 -4.02
C CYS A 191 16.30 22.25 -2.73
N LEU A 192 17.57 22.21 -2.32
CA LEU A 192 18.00 21.64 -1.03
C LEU A 192 18.05 22.73 0.06
N PRO A 193 17.22 22.64 1.12
CA PRO A 193 17.20 23.62 2.19
C PRO A 193 18.55 23.76 2.90
N GLU A 194 19.00 25.00 3.11
CA GLU A 194 20.30 25.26 3.78
C GLU A 194 20.17 25.17 5.31
N ARG A 195 18.96 25.36 5.84
CA ARG A 195 18.62 25.40 7.27
C ARG A 195 18.94 24.08 7.99
N LYS A 196 19.83 24.14 9.00
CA LYS A 196 20.24 23.03 9.86
C LYS A 196 20.33 23.49 11.34
N PRO A 197 19.61 22.87 12.30
CA PRO A 197 18.53 21.91 12.09
C PRO A 197 17.32 22.56 11.40
N LEU A 198 16.33 21.74 11.03
CA LEU A 198 15.06 22.24 10.48
C LEU A 198 14.31 23.13 11.48
N GLY A 199 13.34 23.89 10.96
CA GLY A 199 12.37 24.56 11.80
C GLY A 199 11.29 23.59 12.31
N SER A 200 10.21 24.11 12.86
CA SER A 200 9.12 23.29 13.40
C SER A 200 7.81 24.06 13.45
N ASP A 201 6.68 23.35 13.41
CA ASP A 201 5.35 23.93 13.49
C ASP A 201 4.56 23.34 14.69
N PRO A 202 4.83 23.82 15.92
CA PRO A 202 4.21 23.29 17.13
C PRO A 202 2.69 23.51 17.18
N GLU A 203 2.16 24.52 16.46
CA GLU A 203 0.72 24.77 16.37
C GLU A 203 0.03 23.72 15.49
N LYS A 204 0.58 23.44 14.29
CA LYS A 204 0.10 22.34 13.44
C LYS A 204 0.28 20.98 14.11
N ASP A 205 1.38 20.77 14.83
CA ASP A 205 1.61 19.52 15.57
C ASP A 205 0.56 19.29 16.65
N ALA A 206 0.31 20.28 17.50
CA ALA A 206 -0.73 20.21 18.53
C ALA A 206 -2.12 20.00 17.91
N TRP A 207 -2.41 20.72 16.81
CA TRP A 207 -3.63 20.54 16.04
C TRP A 207 -3.77 19.09 15.54
N PHE A 208 -2.74 18.50 14.95
CA PHE A 208 -2.78 17.11 14.47
C PHE A 208 -2.84 16.08 15.59
N ALA A 209 -2.20 16.33 16.73
CA ALA A 209 -2.23 15.42 17.87
C ALA A 209 -3.66 15.25 18.43
N SER A 210 -4.48 16.30 18.35
CA SER A 210 -5.89 16.27 18.78
C SER A 210 -6.87 15.62 17.78
N ARG A 211 -6.42 15.24 16.57
CA ARG A 211 -7.30 14.78 15.48
C ARG A 211 -7.45 13.26 15.43
N THR A 212 -8.70 12.82 15.26
CA THR A 212 -9.11 11.43 14.98
C THR A 212 -9.45 11.19 13.51
N SER A 213 -9.48 12.23 12.68
CA SER A 213 -9.74 12.19 11.24
C SER A 213 -8.88 13.23 10.51
N LEU A 214 -8.68 13.03 9.20
CA LEU A 214 -8.01 14.00 8.35
C LEU A 214 -8.94 15.18 7.98
N PRO A 215 -8.39 16.40 7.79
CA PRO A 215 -9.16 17.55 7.31
C PRO A 215 -9.64 17.39 5.86
N ARG A 216 -10.49 18.33 5.41
CA ARG A 216 -11.03 18.29 4.04
C ARG A 216 -9.97 18.69 3.00
N PHE A 217 -9.17 19.72 3.27
CA PHE A 217 -8.21 20.25 2.31
C PHE A 217 -6.77 19.90 2.69
N LEU A 218 -5.93 19.61 1.69
CA LEU A 218 -4.51 19.34 1.91
C LEU A 218 -3.79 20.55 2.53
N SER A 219 -4.18 21.78 2.18
CA SER A 219 -3.65 23.03 2.76
C SER A 219 -3.88 23.18 4.26
N GLU A 220 -4.83 22.44 4.84
CA GLU A 220 -5.00 22.41 6.30
C GLU A 220 -3.93 21.54 6.98
N THR A 221 -3.29 20.61 6.24
CA THR A 221 -2.50 19.50 6.80
C THR A 221 -1.05 19.82 7.16
N ASP A 222 -0.46 20.86 6.60
CA ASP A 222 0.81 21.43 7.04
C ASP A 222 0.88 22.87 6.59
N THR A 223 1.73 23.67 7.20
CA THR A 223 2.00 25.01 6.69
C THR A 223 2.78 24.91 5.37
N ASP A 224 2.36 25.69 4.37
CA ASP A 224 2.91 25.75 3.01
C ASP A 224 2.93 24.44 2.18
N ILE A 225 2.35 23.33 2.63
CA ILE A 225 2.39 22.02 1.94
C ILE A 225 1.94 22.02 0.48
N VAL A 226 1.04 22.95 0.10
CA VAL A 226 0.53 23.09 -1.27
C VAL A 226 1.43 23.93 -2.19
N THR A 227 2.41 24.66 -1.65
CA THR A 227 3.37 25.48 -2.41
C THR A 227 4.49 24.66 -3.05
N PHE A 228 4.85 23.52 -2.45
CA PHE A 228 6.02 22.69 -2.77
C PHE A 228 7.39 23.39 -2.70
N GLU A 229 7.45 24.61 -2.16
CA GLU A 229 8.71 25.36 -2.00
C GLU A 229 9.51 24.80 -0.81
N ALA A 230 10.58 24.05 -1.12
CA ALA A 230 11.31 23.25 -0.15
C ALA A 230 11.88 24.06 1.02
N GLU A 231 12.34 25.29 0.77
CA GLU A 231 12.88 26.17 1.82
C GLU A 231 11.78 26.65 2.78
N LYS A 232 10.57 27.01 2.29
CA LYS A 232 9.44 27.32 3.18
C LYS A 232 9.06 26.13 4.05
N LEU A 233 8.89 24.96 3.43
CA LEU A 233 8.58 23.71 4.12
C LEU A 233 9.62 23.38 5.21
N ALA A 234 10.91 23.60 4.94
CA ALA A 234 11.98 23.39 5.90
C ALA A 234 11.97 24.37 7.10
N ARG A 235 11.41 25.59 6.94
CA ARG A 235 11.14 26.50 8.08
C ARG A 235 10.06 25.96 9.01
N HIS A 236 9.19 25.08 8.52
CA HIS A 236 8.11 24.46 9.29
C HIS A 236 8.42 23.01 9.73
N GLY A 237 9.55 22.43 9.33
CA GLY A 237 9.98 21.07 9.74
C GLY A 237 9.74 19.96 8.70
N THR A 238 9.33 20.34 7.49
CA THR A 238 8.94 19.40 6.42
C THR A 238 9.99 19.34 5.32
N VAL A 239 10.51 18.15 5.01
CA VAL A 239 11.55 17.94 3.98
C VAL A 239 11.26 16.75 3.10
N ALA A 240 11.83 16.74 1.89
CA ALA A 240 11.69 15.66 0.93
C ALA A 240 12.71 14.52 1.11
N PHE A 241 12.36 13.31 0.63
CA PHE A 241 13.24 12.13 0.62
C PHE A 241 12.92 11.21 -0.57
N ALA A 242 13.88 10.38 -0.97
CA ALA A 242 13.73 9.46 -2.11
C ALA A 242 14.19 8.02 -1.74
N PRO A 243 13.37 6.98 -1.97
CA PRO A 243 13.73 5.60 -1.64
C PRO A 243 14.63 4.95 -2.69
N THR A 244 15.53 4.07 -2.25
CA THR A 244 16.39 3.20 -3.06
C THR A 244 15.58 2.26 -3.95
N TYR A 245 14.56 1.63 -3.37
CA TYR A 245 13.69 0.68 -4.06
C TYR A 245 12.27 1.27 -4.14
N PRO A 246 11.97 2.11 -5.16
CA PRO A 246 10.67 2.75 -5.28
C PRO A 246 9.57 1.77 -5.73
N LEU A 247 8.38 1.97 -5.15
CA LEU A 247 7.13 1.34 -5.61
C LEU A 247 6.75 1.86 -7.01
N PHE A 248 6.54 0.95 -7.96
CA PHE A 248 5.91 1.21 -9.24
C PHE A 248 4.48 1.68 -9.06
N SER A 249 4.04 2.65 -9.87
CA SER A 249 2.65 3.12 -9.86
C SER A 249 2.36 3.74 -11.22
N ASP A 250 2.18 2.91 -12.25
CA ASP A 250 1.85 3.35 -13.61
C ASP A 250 2.77 4.48 -14.13
N ASN A 251 4.10 4.31 -13.99
CA ASN A 251 5.11 5.31 -14.38
C ASN A 251 4.91 6.73 -13.79
N ALA A 252 4.14 6.89 -12.71
CA ALA A 252 3.97 8.17 -12.03
C ALA A 252 5.26 8.56 -11.28
N ARG A 253 5.72 9.79 -11.53
CA ARG A 253 6.80 10.45 -10.75
C ARG A 253 6.27 10.81 -9.37
N LYS A 254 7.14 10.87 -8.35
CA LYS A 254 6.68 10.98 -6.95
C LYS A 254 7.57 11.85 -6.08
N LEU A 255 7.01 12.94 -5.56
CA LEU A 255 7.57 13.69 -4.43
C LEU A 255 7.12 13.01 -3.13
N ARG A 256 8.05 12.76 -2.21
CA ARG A 256 7.73 12.28 -0.85
C ARG A 256 8.29 13.27 0.15
N GLN A 257 7.49 13.66 1.13
CA GLN A 257 7.90 14.56 2.20
C GLN A 257 7.59 13.94 3.56
N VAL A 258 8.36 14.33 4.56
CA VAL A 258 8.21 13.92 5.96
C VAL A 258 8.27 15.17 6.85
N HIS A 259 7.36 15.25 7.81
CA HIS A 259 7.36 16.20 8.91
C HIS A 259 7.44 15.41 10.22
N VAL A 260 8.43 15.72 11.06
CA VAL A 260 8.58 15.16 12.42
C VAL A 260 8.18 16.22 13.44
N PRO A 261 7.36 15.90 14.46
CA PRO A 261 6.86 16.90 15.39
C PRO A 261 7.96 17.65 16.14
N SER A 262 7.68 18.91 16.51
CA SER A 262 8.61 19.78 17.21
C SER A 262 9.24 19.10 18.44
N GLY A 263 10.57 19.14 18.52
CA GLY A 263 11.35 18.52 19.60
C GLY A 263 11.49 16.99 19.51
N GLN A 264 11.03 16.34 18.43
CA GLN A 264 11.20 14.91 18.18
C GLN A 264 12.14 14.64 17.00
N SER A 265 12.67 13.42 16.93
CA SER A 265 13.44 12.90 15.78
C SER A 265 13.02 11.46 15.51
N ILE A 266 13.26 10.97 14.29
CA ILE A 266 13.15 9.55 13.98
C ILE A 266 14.45 8.87 14.39
N ARG A 267 14.37 7.96 15.36
CA ARG A 267 15.55 7.30 15.94
C ARG A 267 15.85 5.99 15.19
N TYR A 268 17.09 5.81 14.76
CA TYR A 268 17.60 4.51 14.33
C TYR A 268 17.94 3.64 15.55
N ASP A 269 17.50 2.40 15.52
CA ASP A 269 17.97 1.34 16.40
C ASP A 269 18.83 0.36 15.60
N SER A 270 20.13 0.35 15.88
CA SER A 270 21.12 -0.51 15.23
C SER A 270 21.00 -1.98 15.64
N ALA A 271 20.42 -2.30 16.81
CA ALA A 271 20.21 -3.68 17.25
C ALA A 271 19.06 -4.35 16.49
N THR A 272 17.93 -3.65 16.31
CA THR A 272 16.80 -4.17 15.52
C THR A 272 16.86 -3.81 14.02
N LYS A 273 17.76 -2.91 13.63
CA LYS A 273 17.90 -2.31 12.29
C LYS A 273 16.62 -1.60 11.81
N ARG A 274 15.94 -0.89 12.71
CA ARG A 274 14.64 -0.23 12.46
C ARG A 274 14.66 1.26 12.79
N PHE A 275 13.67 1.98 12.26
CA PHE A 275 13.35 3.32 12.70
C PHE A 275 12.22 3.31 13.71
N GLU A 276 12.40 3.99 14.83
CA GLU A 276 11.35 4.42 15.73
C GLU A 276 10.85 5.77 15.24
N ILE A 277 9.67 5.77 14.61
CA ILE A 277 9.02 6.98 14.13
C ILE A 277 8.08 7.48 15.25
N PRO A 278 8.24 8.72 15.74
CA PRO A 278 7.40 9.22 16.81
C PRO A 278 5.93 9.37 16.34
N PRO A 279 4.95 9.21 17.24
CA PRO A 279 3.56 9.53 16.94
C PRO A 279 3.44 10.96 16.40
N ASN A 280 2.42 11.21 15.58
CA ASN A 280 2.15 12.49 14.92
C ASN A 280 3.14 12.88 13.81
N THR A 281 4.15 12.06 13.49
CA THR A 281 4.93 12.21 12.25
C THR A 281 4.00 12.10 11.04
N ARG A 282 4.13 13.04 10.09
CA ARG A 282 3.29 13.15 8.88
C ARG A 282 4.13 12.81 7.65
N PHE A 283 3.63 11.91 6.81
CA PHE A 283 4.25 11.54 5.53
C PHE A 283 3.32 11.88 4.38
N TYR A 284 3.83 12.65 3.43
CA TYR A 284 3.13 13.07 2.21
C TYR A 284 3.76 12.37 1.01
N LYS A 285 2.92 11.96 0.07
CA LYS A 285 3.36 11.31 -1.18
C LYS A 285 2.49 11.82 -2.32
N THR A 286 3.00 12.79 -3.06
CA THR A 286 2.33 13.35 -4.24
C THR A 286 2.71 12.57 -5.49
N PHE A 287 1.71 12.17 -6.27
CA PHE A 287 1.86 11.42 -7.51
C PHE A 287 1.60 12.34 -8.69
N PHE A 288 2.48 12.30 -9.68
CA PHE A 288 2.44 13.15 -10.85
C PHE A 288 2.41 12.33 -12.14
N LYS A 289 1.66 12.81 -13.13
CA LYS A 289 1.59 12.21 -14.48
C LYS A 289 2.03 13.23 -15.53
N PRO A 290 2.78 12.82 -16.57
CA PRO A 290 3.19 13.71 -17.64
C PRO A 290 1.98 14.12 -18.49
N VAL A 291 1.99 15.39 -18.91
CA VAL A 291 1.03 16.01 -19.81
C VAL A 291 1.81 16.85 -20.81
N LYS A 292 1.54 16.67 -22.09
CA LYS A 292 2.10 17.48 -23.16
C LYS A 292 1.20 18.70 -23.41
N ASP A 293 1.75 19.90 -23.28
CA ASP A 293 1.03 21.15 -23.52
C ASP A 293 0.74 21.39 -25.01
N ALA A 294 -0.02 22.44 -25.31
CA ALA A 294 -0.38 22.80 -26.68
C ALA A 294 0.81 23.21 -27.56
N GLN A 295 1.97 23.52 -26.97
CA GLN A 295 3.22 23.86 -27.65
C GLN A 295 4.16 22.65 -27.79
N GLY A 296 3.83 21.53 -27.16
CA GLY A 296 4.57 20.27 -27.22
C GLY A 296 5.54 20.02 -26.05
N HIS A 297 5.60 20.90 -25.05
CA HIS A 297 6.43 20.68 -23.87
C HIS A 297 5.75 19.68 -22.92
N VAL A 298 6.53 18.82 -22.27
CA VAL A 298 6.01 17.89 -21.27
C VAL A 298 6.18 18.48 -19.87
N GLY A 299 5.07 18.81 -19.22
CA GLY A 299 4.99 19.16 -17.81
C GLY A 299 4.28 18.07 -17.00
N TYR A 300 4.46 18.08 -15.69
CA TYR A 300 3.86 17.10 -14.78
C TYR A 300 2.65 17.67 -14.06
N ARG A 301 1.51 16.98 -14.17
CA ARG A 301 0.27 17.29 -13.44
C ARG A 301 0.25 16.55 -12.11
N LYS A 302 -0.01 17.28 -11.02
CA LYS A 302 -0.39 16.74 -9.70
C LYS A 302 -1.74 16.01 -9.83
N ILE A 303 -1.79 14.74 -9.44
CA ILE A 303 -3.03 13.92 -9.49
C ILE A 303 -3.57 13.69 -8.09
N GLU A 304 -2.75 13.12 -7.21
CA GLU A 304 -3.12 12.82 -5.82
C GLU A 304 -1.97 13.09 -4.85
N THR A 305 -2.29 13.41 -3.60
CA THR A 305 -1.35 13.41 -2.47
C THR A 305 -1.88 12.47 -1.39
N ARG A 306 -1.17 11.38 -1.12
CA ARG A 306 -1.49 10.48 -0.01
C ARG A 306 -0.82 10.97 1.27
N LEU A 307 -1.58 11.03 2.36
CA LEU A 307 -1.11 11.41 3.70
C LEU A 307 -1.19 10.20 4.64
N ILE A 308 -0.15 9.99 5.43
CA ILE A 308 -0.15 9.11 6.61
C ILE A 308 0.28 9.93 7.82
N VAL A 309 -0.50 9.89 8.90
CA VAL A 309 -0.16 10.46 10.19
C VAL A 309 0.00 9.33 11.20
N VAL A 310 1.23 9.14 11.68
CA VAL A 310 1.59 8.02 12.55
C VAL A 310 0.87 8.12 13.89
N ARG A 311 0.35 6.99 14.38
CA ARG A 311 -0.20 6.82 15.73
C ARG A 311 0.44 5.61 16.41
N GLN A 312 0.25 5.50 17.72
CA GLN A 312 0.61 4.31 18.48
C GLN A 312 -0.62 3.76 19.22
N PRO A 313 -0.98 2.48 19.02
CA PRO A 313 -0.35 1.51 18.12
C PRO A 313 -0.56 1.87 16.63
N TRP A 314 0.39 1.49 15.78
CA TRP A 314 0.46 1.84 14.35
C TRP A 314 -0.82 1.61 13.54
N LYS A 315 -1.61 0.59 13.90
CA LYS A 315 -2.91 0.26 13.27
C LYS A 315 -3.95 1.40 13.34
N ASP A 316 -3.77 2.34 14.28
CA ASP A 316 -4.66 3.47 14.51
C ASP A 316 -4.19 4.73 13.75
N SER A 317 -3.13 4.61 12.92
CA SER A 317 -2.61 5.71 12.10
C SER A 317 -3.67 6.25 11.15
N LEU A 318 -3.74 7.58 11.00
CA LEU A 318 -4.66 8.20 10.05
C LEU A 318 -4.04 8.13 8.67
N PHE A 319 -4.83 7.75 7.66
CA PHE A 319 -4.39 7.77 6.27
C PHE A 319 -5.52 8.10 5.32
N GLY A 320 -5.18 8.72 4.19
CA GLY A 320 -6.14 9.12 3.17
C GLY A 320 -5.46 9.72 1.95
N THR A 321 -6.25 9.92 0.90
CA THR A 321 -5.80 10.46 -0.38
C THR A 321 -6.49 11.79 -0.64
N TYR A 322 -5.73 12.83 -0.94
CA TYR A 322 -6.24 14.11 -1.43
C TYR A 322 -6.13 14.14 -2.96
N LEU A 323 -7.17 14.62 -3.64
CA LEU A 323 -7.25 14.68 -5.10
C LEU A 323 -7.13 16.12 -5.57
N TRP A 324 -6.19 16.38 -6.48
CA TRP A 324 -5.97 17.72 -7.03
C TRP A 324 -7.03 18.04 -8.10
N ASN A 325 -7.54 19.28 -8.10
CA ASN A 325 -8.42 19.81 -9.14
C ASN A 325 -7.69 19.96 -10.49
N GLU A 326 -8.42 20.36 -11.55
CA GLU A 326 -7.83 20.48 -12.90
C GLU A 326 -6.80 21.60 -13.04
N ASP A 327 -6.96 22.68 -12.27
CA ASP A 327 -6.00 23.80 -12.16
C ASP A 327 -4.82 23.48 -11.24
N GLU A 328 -4.91 22.38 -10.48
CA GLU A 328 -3.94 21.92 -9.49
C GLU A 328 -3.65 22.95 -8.37
N THR A 329 -4.66 23.74 -8.00
CA THR A 329 -4.61 24.77 -6.94
C THR A 329 -5.21 24.32 -5.60
N VAL A 330 -6.06 23.30 -5.62
CA VAL A 330 -6.76 22.76 -4.45
C VAL A 330 -6.67 21.23 -4.48
N ALA A 331 -6.44 20.61 -3.32
CA ALA A 331 -6.52 19.17 -3.16
C ALA A 331 -7.48 18.79 -2.02
N GLU A 332 -8.52 18.02 -2.35
CA GLU A 332 -9.59 17.64 -1.41
C GLU A 332 -9.52 16.16 -1.03
N LEU A 333 -9.80 15.86 0.24
CA LEU A 333 -9.82 14.50 0.77
C LEU A 333 -10.87 13.66 0.04
N HIS A 334 -10.43 12.55 -0.52
CA HIS A 334 -11.25 11.59 -1.24
C HIS A 334 -12.35 11.02 -0.34
N ASP A 335 -13.60 11.17 -0.78
CA ASP A 335 -14.80 10.95 0.04
C ASP A 335 -15.76 9.89 -0.50
N LEU A 336 -15.60 9.44 -1.76
CA LEU A 336 -16.39 8.37 -2.37
C LEU A 336 -16.44 7.13 -1.45
N ARG A 337 -17.63 6.56 -1.23
CA ARG A 337 -17.85 5.54 -0.19
C ARG A 337 -17.90 4.12 -0.74
N TYR A 338 -17.56 3.16 0.13
CA TYR A 338 -17.98 1.77 0.00
C TYR A 338 -19.47 1.62 0.33
N ARG A 339 -20.07 0.47 0.01
CA ARG A 339 -21.50 0.20 0.27
C ARG A 339 -21.91 0.14 1.75
N ASP A 340 -20.94 0.02 2.66
CA ASP A 340 -21.14 0.14 4.11
C ASP A 340 -21.03 1.59 4.63
N GLY A 341 -20.82 2.57 3.74
CA GLY A 341 -20.63 3.98 4.08
C GLY A 341 -19.21 4.35 4.53
N SER A 342 -18.28 3.38 4.62
CA SER A 342 -16.88 3.65 4.94
C SER A 342 -16.16 4.39 3.81
N SER A 343 -15.12 5.15 4.17
CA SER A 343 -14.57 6.19 3.30
C SER A 343 -13.50 5.71 2.32
N PHE A 344 -13.45 6.39 1.17
CA PHE A 344 -12.58 6.21 0.00
C PHE A 344 -12.50 4.78 -0.55
N SER A 345 -13.53 4.40 -1.31
CA SER A 345 -13.47 3.27 -2.26
C SER A 345 -12.56 3.57 -3.47
N ASP A 346 -12.26 2.55 -4.28
CA ASP A 346 -11.46 2.70 -5.50
C ASP A 346 -12.07 3.75 -6.44
N ARG A 347 -11.26 4.66 -6.97
CA ARG A 347 -11.71 5.71 -7.91
C ARG A 347 -10.81 5.77 -9.13
N VAL A 348 -11.43 5.80 -10.31
CA VAL A 348 -10.74 6.07 -11.57
C VAL A 348 -11.00 7.54 -11.95
N LEU A 349 -9.93 8.27 -12.27
CA LEU A 349 -9.96 9.60 -12.85
C LEU A 349 -9.53 9.53 -14.30
N VAL A 350 -10.05 10.41 -15.14
CA VAL A 350 -9.52 10.65 -16.50
C VAL A 350 -8.66 11.91 -16.45
N TYR A 351 -7.45 11.86 -17.01
CA TYR A 351 -6.60 13.04 -17.18
C TYR A 351 -6.18 13.19 -18.65
N ARG A 352 -5.99 14.43 -19.11
CA ARG A 352 -5.46 14.72 -20.44
C ARG A 352 -3.96 14.41 -20.47
N THR A 353 -3.52 13.65 -21.46
CA THR A 353 -2.10 13.33 -21.71
C THR A 353 -1.47 14.28 -22.72
N ASP A 354 -2.26 14.84 -23.65
CA ASP A 354 -1.82 15.80 -24.65
C ASP A 354 -2.94 16.84 -24.88
N GLU A 355 -2.63 18.11 -24.64
CA GLU A 355 -3.60 19.21 -24.66
C GLU A 355 -3.94 19.67 -26.10
N ALA A 356 -3.04 19.46 -27.07
CA ALA A 356 -3.25 19.82 -28.48
C ALA A 356 -4.21 18.87 -29.20
N THR A 357 -4.08 17.57 -28.93
CA THR A 357 -4.91 16.50 -29.51
C THR A 357 -6.16 16.20 -28.66
N GLY A 358 -6.14 16.58 -27.39
CA GLY A 358 -7.19 16.22 -26.42
C GLY A 358 -7.12 14.76 -25.97
N ALA A 359 -6.02 14.05 -26.23
CA ALA A 359 -5.84 12.67 -25.79
C ALA A 359 -5.92 12.55 -24.25
N THR A 360 -6.48 11.45 -23.78
CA THR A 360 -6.71 11.17 -22.35
C THR A 360 -6.25 9.79 -21.95
N ARG A 361 -6.10 9.58 -20.64
CA ARG A 361 -5.81 8.28 -20.03
C ARG A 361 -6.47 8.20 -18.65
N ASN A 362 -6.87 7.00 -18.26
CA ASN A 362 -7.32 6.67 -16.92
C ASN A 362 -6.14 6.66 -15.93
N TYR A 363 -6.43 7.08 -14.70
CA TYR A 363 -5.56 6.96 -13.54
C TYR A 363 -6.39 6.39 -12.38
N ALA A 364 -5.98 5.25 -11.84
CA ALA A 364 -6.69 4.61 -10.75
C ALA A 364 -6.05 4.91 -9.39
N ILE A 365 -6.90 5.34 -8.45
CA ILE A 365 -6.59 5.57 -7.05
C ILE A 365 -7.08 4.36 -6.26
N PRO A 366 -6.19 3.64 -5.56
CA PRO A 366 -6.57 2.53 -4.69
C PRO A 366 -7.34 3.04 -3.48
N GLY A 367 -8.48 2.41 -3.21
CA GLY A 367 -9.31 2.66 -2.04
C GLY A 367 -8.71 2.10 -0.75
N ARG A 368 -9.37 2.43 0.36
CA ARG A 368 -8.93 2.16 1.73
C ARG A 368 -8.55 0.71 1.97
N HIS A 369 -9.29 -0.27 1.43
CA HIS A 369 -8.96 -1.68 1.62
C HIS A 369 -7.64 -2.07 0.96
N ARG A 370 -7.38 -1.65 -0.28
CA ARG A 370 -6.10 -1.88 -0.96
C ARG A 370 -4.91 -1.21 -0.26
N CYS A 371 -5.13 -0.01 0.29
CA CYS A 371 -4.14 0.67 1.13
C CYS A 371 -3.85 -0.14 2.40
N ILE A 372 -4.87 -0.69 3.08
CA ILE A 372 -4.68 -1.57 4.24
C ILE A 372 -3.92 -2.84 3.85
N ASP A 373 -4.29 -3.52 2.76
CA ASP A 373 -3.60 -4.73 2.28
C ASP A 373 -2.10 -4.49 2.07
N CYS A 374 -1.77 -3.39 1.38
CA CYS A 374 -0.40 -3.03 1.02
C CYS A 374 0.44 -2.61 2.24
N HIS A 375 -0.18 -1.96 3.24
CA HIS A 375 0.50 -1.53 4.46
C HIS A 375 0.49 -2.59 5.58
N THR A 376 -0.31 -3.65 5.45
CA THR A 376 -0.42 -4.73 6.43
C THR A 376 0.86 -5.56 6.50
N GLY A 377 1.44 -5.68 7.70
CA GLY A 377 2.60 -6.54 7.93
C GLY A 377 3.96 -5.99 7.49
N SER A 378 3.98 -4.77 6.97
CA SER A 378 5.17 -3.95 6.70
C SER A 378 6.32 -4.17 7.70
N GLU A 379 7.55 -4.21 7.18
CA GLU A 379 8.76 -4.68 7.89
C GLU A 379 8.95 -3.97 9.25
N GLY A 380 8.48 -4.62 10.32
CA GLY A 380 8.60 -4.15 11.70
C GLY A 380 7.42 -3.38 12.28
N GLN A 381 6.20 -3.51 11.73
CA GLN A 381 5.00 -2.71 12.06
C GLN A 381 5.06 -1.24 11.63
N ASN A 382 6.08 -0.85 10.86
CA ASN A 382 6.21 0.49 10.30
C ASN A 382 5.19 0.69 9.16
N PHE A 383 4.10 1.41 9.44
CA PHE A 383 3.03 1.66 8.47
C PHE A 383 3.45 2.59 7.29
N VAL A 384 4.73 2.97 7.15
CA VAL A 384 5.21 3.92 6.13
C VAL A 384 6.04 3.23 5.05
N LEU A 385 5.40 2.90 3.93
CA LEU A 385 6.05 2.23 2.79
C LEU A 385 7.04 3.14 2.05
N GLY A 386 8.28 2.69 1.87
CA GLY A 386 9.35 3.48 1.27
C GLY A 386 10.23 4.23 2.28
N PHE A 387 9.91 4.19 3.57
CA PHE A 387 10.69 4.85 4.62
C PHE A 387 11.18 3.82 5.64
N THR A 388 12.22 3.06 5.27
CA THR A 388 12.92 2.11 6.15
C THR A 388 14.43 2.37 6.12
N PRO A 389 15.21 1.91 7.11
CA PRO A 389 16.67 2.04 7.09
C PRO A 389 17.32 1.50 5.80
N LEU A 390 16.76 0.42 5.25
CA LEU A 390 17.20 -0.15 3.98
C LEU A 390 16.77 0.70 2.77
N GLN A 391 15.55 1.26 2.77
CA GLN A 391 15.06 2.05 1.64
C GLN A 391 15.60 3.48 1.61
N LEU A 392 16.00 4.09 2.73
CA LEU A 392 16.64 5.42 2.71
C LEU A 392 18.12 5.39 2.27
N ASN A 393 18.78 4.24 2.36
CA ASN A 393 20.19 4.08 1.99
C ASN A 393 20.39 4.05 0.47
N ARG A 394 20.30 5.22 -0.21
CA ARG A 394 20.41 5.31 -1.68
C ARG A 394 21.70 4.69 -2.20
N ARG A 395 21.58 4.02 -3.34
CA ARG A 395 22.65 3.31 -4.04
C ARG A 395 22.64 3.74 -5.51
N SER A 396 23.81 3.83 -6.12
CA SER A 396 23.97 4.14 -7.55
C SER A 396 23.43 3.01 -8.42
N GLY A 397 23.06 3.31 -9.67
CA GLY A 397 22.67 2.30 -10.67
C GLY A 397 23.67 1.14 -10.77
N GLY A 398 23.17 -0.08 -10.88
CA GLY A 398 23.98 -1.31 -10.94
C GLY A 398 24.62 -1.72 -9.61
N SER A 399 24.35 -1.00 -8.51
CA SER A 399 24.85 -1.31 -7.17
C SER A 399 23.70 -1.55 -6.18
N GLY A 400 23.92 -2.42 -5.19
CA GLY A 400 22.92 -2.71 -4.14
C GLY A 400 21.58 -3.28 -4.63
N GLY A 401 21.47 -3.73 -5.88
CA GLY A 401 20.20 -4.18 -6.46
C GLY A 401 19.33 -3.07 -7.05
N VAL A 402 19.90 -1.88 -7.24
CA VAL A 402 19.33 -0.84 -8.10
C VAL A 402 19.65 -1.19 -9.55
N ASP A 403 18.67 -1.00 -10.44
CA ASP A 403 18.78 -1.22 -11.89
C ASP A 403 20.01 -0.51 -12.48
N ALA A 404 20.76 -1.18 -13.38
CA ALA A 404 21.92 -0.60 -14.05
C ALA A 404 21.57 0.62 -14.92
N ALA A 405 20.33 0.73 -15.39
CA ALA A 405 19.84 1.88 -16.15
C ALA A 405 19.34 3.05 -15.27
N ALA A 406 19.29 2.90 -13.95
CA ALA A 406 18.87 3.97 -13.04
C ALA A 406 20.03 4.92 -12.76
N ASP A 407 19.94 6.13 -13.31
CA ASP A 407 20.82 7.25 -12.93
C ASP A 407 20.37 7.82 -11.57
N VAL A 408 21.35 8.07 -10.69
CA VAL A 408 21.16 8.45 -9.28
C VAL A 408 22.27 9.41 -8.90
N LEU A 409 21.90 10.67 -8.67
CA LEU A 409 22.87 11.77 -8.55
C LEU A 409 23.29 12.05 -7.10
N THR A 410 24.29 12.94 -6.94
CA THR A 410 24.97 13.23 -5.67
C THR A 410 24.03 13.61 -4.52
N ASP A 411 22.97 14.38 -4.80
CA ASP A 411 22.02 14.77 -3.76
C ASP A 411 21.07 13.65 -3.37
N GLU A 412 20.81 12.69 -4.25
CA GLU A 412 20.06 11.49 -3.90
C GLU A 412 20.87 10.59 -2.98
N LEU A 413 22.15 10.36 -3.33
CA LEU A 413 23.10 9.52 -2.57
C LEU A 413 23.37 10.07 -1.16
N SER A 414 23.59 11.38 -1.03
CA SER A 414 23.93 12.02 0.25
C SER A 414 22.72 12.33 1.15
N GLN A 415 21.51 11.88 0.81
CA GLN A 415 20.29 12.33 1.51
C GLN A 415 20.26 11.94 2.99
N VAL A 416 20.79 10.77 3.37
CA VAL A 416 20.77 10.32 4.77
C VAL A 416 21.62 11.25 5.64
N ASP A 417 22.80 11.63 5.16
CA ASP A 417 23.71 12.51 5.87
C ASP A 417 23.11 13.93 5.99
N ARG A 418 22.34 14.38 4.98
CA ARG A 418 21.51 15.59 5.10
C ARG A 418 20.40 15.46 6.15
N LEU A 419 19.62 14.38 6.12
CA LEU A 419 18.54 14.12 7.09
C LEU A 419 19.06 14.01 8.54
N ILE A 420 20.29 13.54 8.74
CA ILE A 420 21.00 13.60 10.03
C ILE A 420 21.35 15.05 10.39
N SER A 421 21.96 15.81 9.45
CA SER A 421 22.33 17.22 9.69
C SER A 421 21.13 18.14 9.96
N TYR A 422 19.95 17.76 9.46
CA TYR A 422 18.67 18.41 9.71
C TYR A 422 18.08 18.13 11.10
N GLY A 423 18.61 17.15 11.84
CA GLY A 423 18.05 16.66 13.10
C GLY A 423 16.85 15.71 12.94
N LEU A 424 16.51 15.33 11.70
CA LEU A 424 15.37 14.46 11.42
C LEU A 424 15.68 13.00 11.77
N LEU A 425 16.90 12.54 11.48
CA LEU A 425 17.39 11.21 11.85
C LEU A 425 18.40 11.30 13.01
N THR A 426 18.25 10.44 14.02
CA THR A 426 19.18 10.30 15.15
C THR A 426 19.51 8.84 15.42
N GLY A 427 20.52 8.57 16.26
CA GLY A 427 20.98 7.19 16.54
C GLY A 427 21.82 6.55 15.42
N ILE A 428 22.26 7.37 14.46
CA ILE A 428 23.05 6.99 13.28
C ILE A 428 24.10 8.07 13.00
N ARG A 429 25.29 7.69 12.50
CA ARG A 429 26.40 8.64 12.23
C ARG A 429 26.47 9.07 10.77
N SER A 430 26.24 8.13 9.85
CA SER A 430 26.22 8.36 8.40
C SER A 430 25.42 7.29 7.68
N SER A 431 25.18 7.48 6.39
CA SER A 431 24.65 6.48 5.45
C SER A 431 25.32 5.09 5.52
N GLU A 432 26.59 5.00 5.94
CA GLU A 432 27.33 3.75 6.05
C GLU A 432 26.82 2.79 7.14
N ASP A 433 26.22 3.33 8.20
CA ASP A 433 25.64 2.58 9.33
C ASP A 433 24.29 1.91 8.96
N LEU A 434 23.67 2.32 7.85
CA LEU A 434 22.41 1.74 7.38
C LEU A 434 22.62 0.36 6.75
N PRO A 435 21.63 -0.55 6.88
CA PRO A 435 21.71 -1.86 6.25
C PRO A 435 21.78 -1.75 4.72
N LYS A 436 22.51 -2.70 4.11
CA LYS A 436 22.69 -2.86 2.66
C LYS A 436 22.07 -4.18 2.23
N LEU A 437 21.38 -4.20 1.09
CA LEU A 437 20.54 -5.33 0.66
C LEU A 437 21.37 -6.60 0.43
N GLU A 438 22.51 -6.44 -0.26
CA GLU A 438 23.50 -7.47 -0.57
C GLU A 438 24.02 -8.24 0.67
N THR A 439 23.87 -7.66 1.87
CA THR A 439 24.32 -8.23 3.14
C THR A 439 23.23 -8.32 4.22
N TYR A 440 21.95 -8.08 3.89
CA TYR A 440 20.89 -7.85 4.87
C TYR A 440 20.61 -9.06 5.77
N GLY A 441 20.33 -10.21 5.15
CA GLY A 441 20.02 -11.49 5.81
C GLY A 441 21.25 -12.38 6.05
N SER A 442 21.03 -13.67 6.34
CA SER A 442 22.10 -14.68 6.43
C SER A 442 22.57 -15.17 5.06
N LYS A 443 21.64 -15.26 4.09
CA LYS A 443 21.95 -15.63 2.71
C LYS A 443 22.61 -14.49 1.94
N ARG A 444 23.26 -14.82 0.82
CA ARG A 444 23.88 -13.87 -0.12
C ARG A 444 23.34 -14.12 -1.53
N PRO A 445 23.21 -13.10 -2.39
CA PRO A 445 22.78 -13.26 -3.76
C PRO A 445 23.78 -14.13 -4.53
N ARG A 446 23.28 -15.00 -5.42
CA ARG A 446 24.11 -15.83 -6.30
C ARG A 446 24.85 -15.03 -7.38
N ASN A 447 24.26 -13.94 -7.85
CA ASN A 447 24.75 -13.09 -8.93
C ASN A 447 24.04 -11.71 -8.89
N THR A 448 24.37 -10.82 -9.83
CA THR A 448 23.76 -9.48 -9.93
C THR A 448 22.28 -9.53 -10.27
N GLN A 449 21.82 -10.43 -11.14
CA GLN A 449 20.39 -10.52 -11.51
C GLN A 449 19.50 -10.90 -10.32
N GLU A 450 19.99 -11.76 -9.41
CA GLU A 450 19.30 -12.10 -8.17
C GLU A 450 19.26 -10.92 -7.18
N LEU A 451 20.31 -10.10 -7.13
CA LEU A 451 20.35 -8.88 -6.32
C LEU A 451 19.42 -7.79 -6.87
N GLU A 452 19.42 -7.57 -8.18
CA GLU A 452 18.51 -6.64 -8.89
C GLU A 452 17.04 -7.04 -8.71
N LEU A 453 16.70 -8.32 -8.90
CA LEU A 453 15.34 -8.81 -8.68
C LEU A 453 14.90 -8.66 -7.23
N GLN A 454 15.78 -8.94 -6.26
CA GLN A 454 15.46 -8.70 -4.85
C GLN A 454 15.22 -7.21 -4.56
N GLY A 455 16.01 -6.31 -5.16
CA GLY A 455 15.84 -4.87 -5.04
C GLY A 455 14.46 -4.42 -5.55
N TYR A 456 14.05 -4.90 -6.72
CA TYR A 456 12.68 -4.68 -7.23
C TYR A 456 11.62 -5.23 -6.27
N PHE A 457 11.82 -6.42 -5.70
CA PHE A 457 10.88 -7.04 -4.76
C PHE A 457 10.71 -6.25 -3.45
N ILE A 458 11.72 -5.54 -2.93
CA ILE A 458 11.56 -4.68 -1.73
C ILE A 458 10.46 -3.63 -1.95
N GLY A 459 10.51 -2.94 -3.09
CA GLY A 459 9.57 -1.88 -3.42
C GLY A 459 8.17 -2.36 -3.80
N ASN A 460 8.05 -3.59 -4.31
CA ASN A 460 6.91 -4.01 -5.14
C ASN A 460 6.29 -5.38 -4.78
N CYS A 461 6.94 -6.20 -3.95
CA CYS A 461 6.44 -7.55 -3.62
C CYS A 461 6.46 -7.82 -2.11
N ALA A 462 7.56 -7.50 -1.42
CA ALA A 462 7.81 -7.72 0.00
C ALA A 462 6.70 -7.19 0.93
N GLN A 463 6.01 -6.12 0.52
CA GLN A 463 4.94 -5.48 1.27
C GLN A 463 3.75 -6.44 1.52
N CYS A 464 3.38 -7.22 0.50
CA CYS A 464 2.37 -8.28 0.62
C CYS A 464 2.98 -9.63 0.98
N HIS A 465 4.18 -9.91 0.44
CA HIS A 465 4.93 -11.16 0.59
C HIS A 465 5.99 -11.05 1.69
N ASN A 466 5.53 -11.04 2.93
CA ASN A 466 6.34 -11.18 4.15
C ASN A 466 5.52 -11.96 5.20
N PRO A 467 6.12 -12.44 6.32
CA PRO A 467 5.44 -13.30 7.28
C PRO A 467 4.17 -12.72 7.93
N ASN A 468 3.97 -11.40 7.89
CA ASN A 468 2.78 -10.72 8.42
C ASN A 468 1.93 -10.04 7.33
N GLY A 469 2.33 -10.16 6.06
CA GLY A 469 1.78 -9.43 4.92
C GLY A 469 0.44 -9.95 4.45
N PHE A 470 -0.27 -9.16 3.62
CA PHE A 470 -1.58 -9.53 3.10
C PHE A 470 -1.57 -10.88 2.34
N ALA A 471 -0.54 -11.17 1.54
CA ALA A 471 -0.49 -12.41 0.77
C ALA A 471 -0.42 -13.64 1.69
N VAL A 472 0.38 -13.58 2.75
CA VAL A 472 0.53 -14.66 3.74
C VAL A 472 -0.69 -14.77 4.66
N LYS A 473 -1.29 -13.65 5.08
CA LYS A 473 -2.52 -13.66 5.90
C LYS A 473 -3.74 -14.19 5.14
N SER A 474 -3.90 -13.76 3.88
CA SER A 474 -5.00 -14.22 3.02
C SER A 474 -4.77 -15.64 2.51
N ASN A 475 -3.52 -16.08 2.31
CA ASN A 475 -3.15 -17.47 2.01
C ASN A 475 -1.84 -17.93 2.69
N PRO A 476 -1.92 -18.55 3.89
CA PRO A 476 -0.74 -19.09 4.57
C PRO A 476 0.05 -20.16 3.79
N ALA A 477 -0.56 -20.84 2.81
CA ALA A 477 0.15 -21.85 2.01
C ALA A 477 1.24 -21.26 1.09
N ILE A 478 1.28 -19.93 0.90
CA ILE A 478 2.37 -19.22 0.22
C ILE A 478 3.33 -18.51 1.19
N ALA A 479 3.30 -18.82 2.50
CA ALA A 479 4.22 -18.26 3.50
C ALA A 479 5.71 -18.49 3.20
N SER A 480 6.04 -19.50 2.40
CA SER A 480 7.41 -19.75 1.91
C SER A 480 7.88 -18.68 0.91
N LEU A 481 6.98 -17.99 0.21
CA LEU A 481 7.26 -16.86 -0.68
C LEU A 481 7.41 -15.57 0.13
N ASP A 482 8.33 -15.56 1.08
CA ASP A 482 8.78 -14.34 1.75
C ASP A 482 9.77 -13.61 0.84
N PHE A 483 9.37 -12.44 0.34
CA PHE A 483 10.18 -11.60 -0.54
C PHE A 483 10.76 -10.37 0.17
N SER A 484 10.69 -10.31 1.51
CA SER A 484 11.43 -9.35 2.34
C SER A 484 12.94 -9.43 2.11
N ALA A 485 13.69 -8.42 2.57
CA ALA A 485 15.15 -8.37 2.39
C ALA A 485 15.92 -9.54 3.02
N GLY A 486 15.32 -10.28 3.95
CA GLY A 486 15.86 -11.50 4.55
C GLY A 486 15.23 -12.81 4.04
N GLY A 487 14.38 -12.74 3.02
CA GLY A 487 13.47 -13.80 2.59
C GLY A 487 14.08 -14.91 1.73
N ILE A 488 13.23 -15.55 0.91
CA ILE A 488 13.56 -16.80 0.22
C ILE A 488 14.35 -16.64 -1.08
N LEU A 489 14.29 -15.47 -1.75
CA LEU A 489 14.77 -15.32 -3.13
C LEU A 489 16.27 -15.60 -3.28
N TYR A 490 17.09 -15.12 -2.34
CA TYR A 490 18.51 -15.48 -2.32
C TYR A 490 18.66 -16.98 -2.15
N GLN A 491 19.35 -17.60 -3.11
CA GLN A 491 19.49 -19.06 -3.17
C GLN A 491 18.12 -19.77 -3.17
N PHE A 492 17.15 -19.23 -3.93
CA PHE A 492 15.80 -19.79 -4.07
C PHE A 492 15.85 -21.29 -4.44
N PRO A 493 15.09 -22.16 -3.73
CA PRO A 493 15.01 -23.58 -4.03
C PRO A 493 14.23 -23.82 -5.34
N THR A 494 14.93 -24.16 -6.41
CA THR A 494 14.34 -24.40 -7.75
C THR A 494 13.43 -25.65 -7.82
N SER A 495 13.45 -26.50 -6.79
CA SER A 495 12.51 -27.61 -6.61
C SER A 495 11.16 -27.19 -5.99
N LEU A 496 11.00 -25.94 -5.55
CA LEU A 496 9.79 -25.48 -4.88
C LEU A 496 8.60 -25.37 -5.85
N LYS A 497 7.50 -26.00 -5.44
CA LYS A 497 6.23 -26.03 -6.16
C LYS A 497 5.14 -25.22 -5.47
N GLU A 498 4.11 -24.88 -6.23
CA GLU A 498 2.82 -24.41 -5.72
C GLU A 498 2.24 -25.38 -4.67
N SER A 499 1.34 -24.89 -3.81
CA SER A 499 0.71 -25.68 -2.74
C SER A 499 -0.12 -26.87 -3.23
N ASN A 500 -0.47 -26.91 -4.52
CA ASN A 500 -1.14 -28.02 -5.20
C ASN A 500 -0.16 -29.10 -5.72
N GLY A 501 1.15 -28.87 -5.70
CA GLY A 501 2.18 -29.78 -6.23
C GLY A 501 2.23 -29.93 -7.76
N LEU A 502 1.32 -29.28 -8.50
CA LEU A 502 1.17 -29.41 -9.95
C LEU A 502 2.25 -28.64 -10.72
N ARG A 503 2.60 -27.43 -10.28
CA ARG A 503 3.51 -26.53 -11.00
C ARG A 503 4.66 -26.03 -10.14
N SER A 504 5.81 -25.82 -10.78
CA SER A 504 7.01 -25.28 -10.13
C SER A 504 7.03 -23.75 -10.23
N TYR A 505 7.45 -23.08 -9.15
CA TYR A 505 7.64 -21.62 -9.19
C TYR A 505 8.72 -21.21 -10.21
N VAL A 506 9.75 -22.04 -10.35
CA VAL A 506 10.78 -21.97 -11.40
C VAL A 506 10.86 -23.34 -12.07
N ASN A 507 10.85 -23.39 -13.40
CA ASN A 507 11.03 -24.60 -14.19
C ASN A 507 12.22 -24.46 -15.14
N LEU A 508 13.29 -25.22 -14.86
CA LEU A 508 14.54 -25.22 -15.64
C LEU A 508 14.66 -26.43 -16.59
N ALA A 509 13.58 -27.18 -16.78
CA ALA A 509 13.53 -28.35 -17.66
C ALA A 509 13.03 -28.03 -19.08
N VAL A 510 12.73 -26.75 -19.38
CA VAL A 510 12.27 -26.33 -20.71
C VAL A 510 13.37 -26.47 -21.77
N THR A 511 12.99 -26.94 -22.96
CA THR A 511 13.91 -27.16 -24.08
C THR A 511 14.32 -25.85 -24.74
N ASP A 512 13.35 -25.02 -25.11
CA ASP A 512 13.57 -23.66 -25.61
C ASP A 512 13.10 -22.64 -24.57
N PHE A 513 14.06 -21.89 -24.04
CA PHE A 513 13.80 -20.85 -23.04
C PHE A 513 13.13 -19.61 -23.65
N ALA A 514 13.52 -19.21 -24.85
CA ALA A 514 12.95 -18.04 -25.51
C ALA A 514 11.49 -18.31 -25.93
N ALA A 515 11.20 -19.53 -26.41
CA ALA A 515 9.84 -19.95 -26.70
C ALA A 515 8.98 -20.10 -25.43
N ASP A 516 9.53 -20.60 -24.31
CA ASP A 516 8.79 -20.65 -23.03
C ASP A 516 8.41 -19.25 -22.52
N LEU A 517 9.33 -18.28 -22.58
CA LEU A 517 9.04 -16.89 -22.20
C LEU A 517 8.00 -16.22 -23.10
N ARG A 518 7.88 -16.65 -24.37
CA ARG A 518 6.87 -16.17 -25.33
C ARG A 518 5.58 -17.00 -25.31
N SER A 519 5.55 -18.09 -24.56
CA SER A 519 4.38 -18.97 -24.46
C SER A 519 3.22 -18.22 -23.79
N PRO A 520 1.97 -18.39 -24.25
CA PRO A 520 0.81 -17.98 -23.48
C PRO A 520 0.76 -18.65 -22.10
N THR A 521 1.38 -19.82 -21.94
CA THR A 521 1.48 -20.60 -20.68
C THR A 521 2.95 -20.93 -20.35
N PRO A 522 3.75 -19.98 -19.85
CA PRO A 522 5.14 -20.26 -19.46
C PRO A 522 5.20 -21.29 -18.34
N ALA A 523 6.21 -22.16 -18.38
CA ALA A 523 6.34 -23.29 -17.47
C ALA A 523 6.61 -22.86 -16.02
N SER A 524 7.29 -21.72 -15.82
CA SER A 524 7.60 -21.15 -14.50
C SER A 524 6.46 -20.25 -14.00
N THR A 525 5.82 -20.62 -12.89
CA THR A 525 4.72 -19.80 -12.31
C THR A 525 5.17 -18.39 -11.95
N LEU A 526 6.40 -18.18 -11.41
CA LEU A 526 6.86 -16.84 -11.04
C LEU A 526 6.93 -15.90 -12.26
N PHE A 527 7.45 -16.38 -13.39
CA PHE A 527 7.49 -15.59 -14.61
C PHE A 527 6.07 -15.32 -15.14
N GLN A 528 5.24 -16.35 -15.27
CA GLN A 528 3.85 -16.21 -15.72
C GLN A 528 3.03 -15.18 -14.91
N ARG A 529 3.29 -15.02 -13.60
CA ARG A 529 2.58 -14.06 -12.73
C ARG A 529 3.00 -12.61 -12.94
N VAL A 530 4.15 -12.34 -13.56
CA VAL A 530 4.61 -10.98 -13.91
C VAL A 530 4.55 -10.69 -15.41
N SER A 531 4.71 -11.73 -16.25
CA SER A 531 4.93 -11.60 -17.69
C SER A 531 3.67 -11.61 -18.54
N ARG A 532 2.59 -12.19 -18.02
CA ARG A 532 1.32 -12.22 -18.73
C ARG A 532 0.64 -10.87 -18.61
N ASP A 533 0.05 -10.46 -19.73
CA ASP A 533 -1.28 -9.84 -19.71
C ASP A 533 -2.24 -10.87 -19.11
N THR A 534 -2.30 -10.94 -17.78
CA THR A 534 -3.22 -11.84 -17.09
C THR A 534 -4.62 -11.29 -17.34
N ASP A 535 -5.27 -11.76 -18.44
CA ASP A 535 -6.60 -11.36 -18.97
C ASP A 535 -7.14 -10.16 -18.19
N GLU A 536 -6.86 -8.93 -18.66
CA GLU A 536 -6.54 -7.65 -17.95
C GLU A 536 -7.36 -7.29 -16.69
N ARG A 537 -8.42 -8.05 -16.46
CA ARG A 537 -9.15 -8.30 -15.22
C ARG A 537 -8.28 -8.95 -14.12
N ILE A 538 -7.56 -10.05 -14.38
CA ILE A 538 -6.88 -10.85 -13.35
C ILE A 538 -5.74 -10.03 -12.70
N ILE A 539 -5.53 -10.21 -11.40
CA ILE A 539 -4.54 -9.51 -10.56
C ILE A 539 -3.15 -9.50 -11.24
N HIS A 540 -2.81 -8.37 -11.86
CA HIS A 540 -1.46 -8.08 -12.35
C HIS A 540 -0.47 -7.86 -11.20
N MET A 541 0.82 -7.96 -11.49
CA MET A 541 1.89 -7.73 -10.52
C MET A 541 2.71 -6.50 -10.92
N PRO A 542 2.93 -5.52 -10.01
CA PRO A 542 2.59 -5.57 -8.58
C PRO A 542 1.07 -5.46 -8.31
N ALA A 543 0.58 -6.19 -7.31
CA ALA A 543 -0.84 -6.13 -6.95
C ALA A 543 -1.18 -4.78 -6.30
N ASN A 544 -2.44 -4.34 -6.41
CA ASN A 544 -2.97 -3.08 -5.85
C ASN A 544 -2.31 -1.77 -6.37
N VAL A 545 -1.53 -1.78 -7.47
CA VAL A 545 -1.06 -0.56 -8.16
C VAL A 545 -1.54 -0.55 -9.61
N PRO A 546 -1.85 0.61 -10.21
CA PRO A 546 -2.25 0.66 -11.62
C PRO A 546 -1.09 0.35 -12.57
N GLY A 547 -1.44 -0.08 -13.79
CA GLY A 547 -0.52 -0.29 -14.91
C GLY A 547 0.27 -1.60 -14.82
N GLN A 548 1.11 -1.83 -15.82
CA GLN A 548 1.97 -3.01 -15.95
C GLN A 548 3.43 -2.54 -15.93
N ASP A 549 4.31 -3.20 -15.17
CA ASP A 549 5.74 -2.87 -15.12
C ASP A 549 6.54 -3.97 -15.83
N CYS A 550 6.94 -3.72 -17.08
CA CYS A 550 7.73 -4.68 -17.85
C CYS A 550 9.09 -5.01 -17.21
N ARG A 551 9.58 -4.20 -16.25
CA ARG A 551 10.79 -4.53 -15.48
C ARG A 551 10.58 -5.74 -14.58
N ALA A 552 9.37 -5.99 -14.07
CA ALA A 552 9.06 -7.19 -13.29
C ALA A 552 9.32 -8.45 -14.13
N SER A 553 8.75 -8.50 -15.33
CA SER A 553 8.95 -9.55 -16.33
C SER A 553 10.41 -9.72 -16.69
N LEU A 554 11.09 -8.61 -16.98
CA LEU A 554 12.49 -8.58 -17.40
C LEU A 554 13.43 -9.12 -16.31
N LEU A 555 13.27 -8.65 -15.06
CA LEU A 555 14.12 -9.06 -13.95
C LEU A 555 13.88 -10.52 -13.56
N VAL A 556 12.63 -11.01 -13.59
CA VAL A 556 12.34 -12.43 -13.36
C VAL A 556 12.91 -13.30 -14.49
N ALA A 557 12.80 -12.89 -15.75
CA ALA A 557 13.39 -13.62 -16.87
C ALA A 557 14.92 -13.65 -16.82
N ARG A 558 15.57 -12.50 -16.58
CA ARG A 558 17.04 -12.40 -16.41
C ARG A 558 17.54 -13.20 -15.20
N TRP A 559 16.77 -13.25 -14.12
CA TRP A 559 17.06 -14.11 -12.97
C TRP A 559 16.95 -15.60 -13.32
N ILE A 560 15.88 -16.07 -13.96
CA ILE A 560 15.74 -17.49 -14.38
C ILE A 560 16.85 -17.88 -15.37
N ALA A 561 17.23 -16.97 -16.28
CA ALA A 561 18.34 -17.13 -17.21
C ALA A 561 19.71 -17.31 -16.51
N SER A 562 19.90 -16.67 -15.34
CA SER A 562 21.16 -16.65 -14.61
C SER A 562 21.40 -17.87 -13.72
N LEU A 563 20.35 -18.63 -13.39
CA LEU A 563 20.40 -19.86 -12.58
C LEU A 563 21.25 -20.97 -13.23
N ASP A 564 21.56 -22.01 -12.44
CA ASP A 564 22.23 -23.21 -12.93
C ASP A 564 21.20 -24.19 -13.51
N TRP A 565 21.26 -24.43 -14.82
CA TRP A 565 20.31 -25.29 -15.53
C TRP A 565 20.79 -26.74 -15.56
N PRO A 566 19.92 -27.75 -15.31
CA PRO A 566 20.33 -29.16 -15.29
C PRO A 566 21.00 -29.64 -16.59
N ARG A 567 20.56 -29.12 -17.75
CA ARG A 567 21.12 -29.44 -19.07
C ARG A 567 22.55 -28.90 -19.31
N ASP A 568 23.02 -27.99 -18.46
CA ASP A 568 24.38 -27.43 -18.50
C ASP A 568 25.33 -28.21 -17.56
N SER A 569 24.85 -29.29 -16.93
CA SER A 569 25.70 -30.18 -16.13
C SER A 569 26.75 -30.87 -17.03
N GLY A 570 27.98 -30.99 -16.51
CA GLY A 570 29.13 -31.50 -17.27
C GLY A 570 29.85 -30.47 -18.18
N LEU A 571 29.27 -29.29 -18.45
CA LEU A 571 29.95 -28.24 -19.21
C LEU A 571 31.06 -27.53 -18.40
N SER A 572 32.07 -27.01 -19.10
CA SER A 572 33.11 -26.14 -18.51
C SER A 572 32.54 -24.82 -18.01
N THR A 573 33.30 -24.09 -17.20
CA THR A 573 32.89 -22.79 -16.65
C THR A 573 32.62 -21.77 -17.75
N GLU A 574 33.48 -21.70 -18.76
CA GLU A 574 33.38 -20.81 -19.92
C GLU A 574 32.15 -21.15 -20.77
N GLN A 575 31.88 -22.45 -20.97
CA GLN A 575 30.70 -22.92 -21.69
C GLN A 575 29.40 -22.58 -20.92
N LYS A 576 29.38 -22.76 -19.61
CA LYS A 576 28.24 -22.37 -18.76
C LYS A 576 27.98 -20.86 -18.81
N GLU A 577 29.04 -20.06 -18.75
CA GLU A 577 28.90 -18.60 -18.83
C GLU A 577 28.43 -18.16 -20.22
N ALA A 578 28.96 -18.72 -21.31
CA ALA A 578 28.44 -18.45 -22.65
C ALA A 578 26.95 -18.83 -22.81
N ARG A 579 26.52 -19.96 -22.23
CA ARG A 579 25.09 -20.35 -22.19
C ARG A 579 24.24 -19.41 -21.33
N ARG A 580 24.79 -18.91 -20.21
CA ARG A 580 24.13 -17.91 -19.35
C ARG A 580 23.94 -16.59 -20.09
N GLN A 581 24.98 -16.05 -20.73
CA GLN A 581 24.92 -14.80 -21.49
C GLN A 581 23.94 -14.89 -22.66
N GLU A 582 23.92 -16.01 -23.40
CA GLU A 582 22.91 -16.23 -24.43
C GLU A 582 21.49 -16.29 -23.85
N ARG A 583 21.26 -16.95 -22.70
CA ARG A 583 19.94 -16.91 -22.03
C ARG A 583 19.55 -15.51 -21.58
N LEU A 584 20.48 -14.69 -21.08
CA LEU A 584 20.20 -13.30 -20.69
C LEU A 584 19.75 -12.46 -21.90
N ARG A 585 20.47 -12.57 -23.02
CA ARG A 585 20.10 -11.95 -24.30
C ARG A 585 18.72 -12.40 -24.79
N GLN A 586 18.41 -13.69 -24.67
CA GLN A 586 17.10 -14.24 -25.02
C GLN A 586 15.98 -13.75 -24.09
N ALA A 587 16.24 -13.58 -22.79
CA ALA A 587 15.29 -13.00 -21.84
C ALA A 587 14.96 -11.54 -22.18
N GLU A 588 15.97 -10.73 -22.48
CA GLU A 588 15.83 -9.32 -22.87
C GLU A 588 15.02 -9.18 -24.17
N LEU A 589 15.33 -9.98 -25.20
CA LEU A 589 14.57 -9.98 -26.45
C LEU A 589 13.14 -10.52 -26.29
N ALA A 590 12.95 -11.62 -25.54
CA ALA A 590 11.63 -12.19 -25.35
C ALA A 590 10.69 -11.22 -24.62
N VAL A 591 11.14 -10.57 -23.54
CA VAL A 591 10.30 -9.62 -22.79
C VAL A 591 10.07 -8.32 -23.57
N LYS A 592 11.08 -7.83 -24.31
CA LYS A 592 10.91 -6.64 -25.18
C LYS A 592 9.86 -6.84 -26.27
N ASP A 593 9.75 -8.06 -26.80
CA ASP A 593 8.80 -8.38 -27.86
C ASP A 593 7.38 -8.66 -27.34
N THR A 594 7.22 -9.09 -26.07
CA THR A 594 5.92 -9.49 -25.50
C THR A 594 5.32 -8.51 -24.50
N CYS A 595 6.09 -7.62 -23.89
CA CYS A 595 5.61 -6.68 -22.88
C CYS A 595 5.66 -5.24 -23.41
N GLN A 596 4.53 -4.54 -23.35
CA GLN A 596 4.40 -3.14 -23.71
C GLN A 596 3.63 -2.40 -22.63
N ASP A 597 3.96 -1.12 -22.39
CA ASP A 597 3.16 -0.28 -21.50
C ASP A 597 1.73 -0.17 -22.05
N PRO A 598 0.68 -0.53 -21.28
CA PRO A 598 -0.68 -0.53 -21.78
C PRO A 598 -1.10 0.92 -22.09
N PRO A 599 -1.79 1.16 -23.23
CA PRO A 599 -2.17 2.50 -23.67
C PRO A 599 -3.06 3.20 -22.63
N ASP A 600 -3.81 2.41 -21.85
CA ASP A 600 -4.67 2.91 -20.79
C ASP A 600 -4.68 1.99 -19.55
N VAL A 601 -4.99 2.56 -18.38
CA VAL A 601 -5.12 1.82 -17.12
C VAL A 601 -6.50 1.17 -17.05
N ARG A 602 -6.55 -0.16 -17.12
CA ARG A 602 -7.74 -0.92 -16.72
C ARG A 602 -7.72 -1.14 -15.22
N TRP A 603 -8.84 -0.87 -14.55
CA TRP A 603 -8.95 -1.00 -13.11
C TRP A 603 -10.30 -1.55 -12.69
N VAL A 604 -10.28 -2.70 -12.02
CA VAL A 604 -11.47 -3.32 -11.45
C VAL A 604 -11.68 -2.77 -10.04
N SER A 605 -12.80 -2.07 -9.81
CA SER A 605 -13.15 -1.55 -8.50
C SER A 605 -13.47 -2.68 -7.52
N GLU A 606 -12.74 -2.76 -6.41
CA GLU A 606 -12.97 -3.77 -5.36
C GLU A 606 -13.86 -3.23 -4.24
N ASP A 607 -15.14 -3.66 -4.21
CA ASP A 607 -16.04 -3.46 -3.07
C ASP A 607 -16.68 -4.78 -2.59
N PHE A 608 -16.03 -5.35 -1.57
CA PHE A 608 -16.48 -6.55 -0.86
C PHE A 608 -17.43 -6.25 0.30
N THR A 609 -17.67 -4.98 0.67
CA THR A 609 -18.57 -4.67 1.78
C THR A 609 -20.01 -5.00 1.41
N ASP A 610 -20.79 -5.33 2.43
CA ASP A 610 -22.23 -5.44 2.31
C ASP A 610 -22.87 -4.05 2.40
N LYS A 611 -24.14 -3.96 1.99
CA LYS A 611 -24.93 -2.73 2.09
C LYS A 611 -25.25 -2.40 3.55
N VAL A 612 -25.50 -1.13 3.84
CA VAL A 612 -26.18 -0.68 5.05
C VAL A 612 -27.45 0.09 4.63
N PRO A 613 -28.67 -0.40 4.96
CA PRO A 613 -28.99 -1.63 5.67
C PRO A 613 -28.56 -2.89 4.90
N TYR A 614 -28.35 -4.00 5.63
CA TYR A 614 -27.90 -5.27 5.04
C TYR A 614 -28.95 -5.86 4.10
N GLU A 615 -28.48 -6.37 2.95
CA GLU A 615 -29.27 -7.08 1.96
C GLU A 615 -28.58 -8.42 1.61
N PRO A 616 -29.33 -9.54 1.57
CA PRO A 616 -28.87 -10.82 1.02
C PRO A 616 -28.32 -10.67 -0.41
N ARG A 617 -27.19 -11.32 -0.73
CA ARG A 617 -26.47 -11.12 -2.01
C ARG A 617 -27.26 -11.49 -3.27
N ASN A 618 -28.17 -12.45 -3.17
CA ASN A 618 -29.21 -12.74 -4.17
C ASN A 618 -30.56 -12.63 -3.45
N THR A 619 -31.43 -11.76 -3.95
CA THR A 619 -32.75 -11.42 -3.36
C THR A 619 -33.79 -12.53 -3.51
N HIS A 620 -33.60 -13.48 -4.44
CA HIS A 620 -34.54 -14.59 -4.68
C HIS A 620 -34.44 -15.73 -3.65
N TRP A 621 -33.52 -15.65 -2.69
CA TRP A 621 -33.26 -16.70 -1.68
C TRP A 621 -34.53 -17.26 -1.02
N ALA A 622 -35.46 -16.39 -0.63
CA ALA A 622 -36.68 -16.77 0.08
C ALA A 622 -37.65 -17.58 -0.81
N SER A 623 -37.65 -17.33 -2.12
CA SER A 623 -38.43 -18.08 -3.11
C SER A 623 -37.71 -19.32 -3.66
N SER A 624 -36.38 -19.40 -3.51
CA SER A 624 -35.58 -20.51 -4.05
C SER A 624 -35.33 -21.63 -3.04
N ILE A 625 -35.20 -21.33 -1.75
CA ILE A 625 -35.02 -22.36 -0.71
C ILE A 625 -36.33 -23.14 -0.55
N GLY A 626 -36.24 -24.48 -0.57
CA GLY A 626 -37.44 -25.34 -0.57
C GLY A 626 -38.00 -25.66 -1.96
N GLN A 627 -37.42 -25.12 -3.03
CA GLN A 627 -37.77 -25.43 -4.43
C GLN A 627 -36.60 -26.11 -5.15
N PRO A 628 -36.83 -26.94 -6.18
CA PRO A 628 -35.75 -27.57 -6.96
C PRO A 628 -34.72 -26.55 -7.50
N PRO A 629 -33.39 -26.80 -7.39
CA PRO A 629 -32.72 -27.99 -6.84
C PRO A 629 -32.32 -27.87 -5.34
N PHE A 630 -32.96 -26.96 -4.60
CA PHE A 630 -32.65 -26.59 -3.21
C PHE A 630 -33.73 -27.04 -2.21
N GLU A 631 -34.61 -27.96 -2.60
CA GLU A 631 -35.71 -28.45 -1.78
C GLU A 631 -35.22 -29.27 -0.57
N TYR A 632 -34.07 -29.94 -0.71
CA TYR A 632 -33.43 -30.68 0.38
C TYR A 632 -33.04 -29.83 1.60
N LEU A 633 -32.77 -28.53 1.40
CA LEU A 633 -32.34 -27.62 2.48
C LEU A 633 -33.41 -27.42 3.56
N THR A 634 -34.69 -27.70 3.24
CA THR A 634 -35.80 -27.65 4.20
C THR A 634 -36.22 -29.04 4.69
N ARG A 635 -35.85 -30.14 3.99
CA ARG A 635 -36.13 -31.52 4.40
C ARG A 635 -35.31 -31.96 5.61
N TYR A 636 -34.01 -31.61 5.64
CA TYR A 636 -33.10 -32.06 6.68
C TYR A 636 -33.19 -31.19 7.95
N ALA A 637 -33.22 -31.86 9.10
CA ALA A 637 -33.26 -31.21 10.41
C ALA A 637 -31.90 -30.60 10.76
N ILE A 638 -31.89 -29.58 11.62
CA ILE A 638 -30.68 -29.10 12.29
C ILE A 638 -30.91 -29.30 13.77
N SER A 639 -30.05 -30.09 14.41
CA SER A 639 -30.19 -30.58 15.78
C SER A 639 -29.05 -30.12 16.67
N GLU A 640 -29.19 -30.23 18.00
CA GLU A 640 -28.09 -29.97 18.94
C GLU A 640 -26.85 -30.84 18.66
N ALA A 641 -27.04 -32.03 18.10
CA ALA A 641 -25.94 -32.90 17.67
C ALA A 641 -25.09 -32.27 16.55
N HIS A 642 -25.69 -31.47 15.66
CA HIS A 642 -24.95 -30.71 14.65
C HIS A 642 -24.10 -29.62 15.28
N GLU A 643 -24.64 -28.88 16.25
CA GLU A 643 -23.89 -27.83 16.94
C GLU A 643 -22.76 -28.42 17.80
N ALA A 644 -23.04 -29.50 18.53
CA ALA A 644 -22.05 -30.22 19.32
C ALA A 644 -20.92 -30.78 18.43
N LEU A 645 -21.26 -31.36 17.28
CA LEU A 645 -20.26 -31.84 16.32
C LEU A 645 -19.43 -30.69 15.74
N ALA A 646 -20.05 -29.58 15.32
CA ALA A 646 -19.34 -28.44 14.73
C ALA A 646 -18.21 -27.88 15.63
N ARG A 647 -18.40 -27.96 16.94
CA ARG A 647 -17.47 -27.53 18.00
C ARG A 647 -16.50 -28.63 18.47
N LYS A 648 -16.78 -29.91 18.18
CA LYS A 648 -16.01 -31.05 18.69
C LYS A 648 -14.57 -30.99 18.21
N ARG A 649 -13.61 -30.96 19.14
CA ARG A 649 -12.18 -31.08 18.82
C ARG A 649 -11.86 -32.54 18.47
N ILE A 650 -11.33 -32.75 17.27
CA ILE A 650 -10.91 -34.06 16.75
C ILE A 650 -9.44 -33.93 16.33
N PRO A 651 -8.55 -34.85 16.73
CA PRO A 651 -7.18 -34.85 16.23
C PRO A 651 -7.20 -35.20 14.74
N THR A 652 -6.60 -34.36 13.89
CA THR A 652 -6.62 -34.59 12.43
C THR A 652 -5.24 -34.60 11.78
N ASN A 653 -4.25 -34.02 12.45
CA ASN A 653 -2.87 -33.99 11.95
C ASN A 653 -1.89 -33.82 13.10
N PHE A 654 -0.63 -33.54 12.78
CA PHE A 654 0.32 -32.94 13.71
C PHE A 654 0.60 -31.48 13.36
N TRP A 655 1.04 -30.69 14.34
CA TRP A 655 1.52 -29.34 14.09
C TRP A 655 2.77 -29.38 13.19
N THR A 656 2.94 -28.37 12.34
CA THR A 656 4.18 -28.20 11.57
C THR A 656 5.25 -27.65 12.51
N PRO A 657 6.38 -28.34 12.74
CA PRO A 657 7.42 -27.85 13.65
C PRO A 657 7.98 -26.52 13.16
N LYS A 658 7.99 -25.50 14.03
CA LYS A 658 8.66 -24.21 13.79
C LYS A 658 9.38 -23.73 15.08
N PRO A 659 10.45 -22.92 14.96
CA PRO A 659 11.11 -22.32 16.12
C PRO A 659 10.15 -21.44 16.92
N GLY A 660 10.20 -21.55 18.26
CA GLY A 660 9.38 -20.77 19.17
C GLY A 660 7.93 -21.26 19.36
N CYS A 661 7.62 -22.48 18.91
CA CYS A 661 6.34 -23.14 19.20
C CYS A 661 6.48 -24.00 20.46
N THR A 662 5.48 -23.93 21.34
CA THR A 662 5.51 -24.58 22.66
C THR A 662 4.35 -25.56 22.79
N PHE A 663 4.69 -26.83 23.00
CA PHE A 663 3.75 -27.94 23.08
C PHE A 663 3.84 -28.61 24.45
N ASP A 664 2.72 -29.14 24.94
CA ASP A 664 2.66 -29.82 26.23
C ASP A 664 3.38 -31.18 26.16
N THR A 665 4.59 -31.23 26.70
CA THR A 665 5.42 -32.45 26.76
C THR A 665 4.85 -33.51 27.70
N SER A 666 3.86 -33.17 28.54
CA SER A 666 3.16 -34.07 29.45
C SER A 666 1.79 -34.53 28.93
N ALA A 667 1.40 -34.10 27.72
CA ALA A 667 0.10 -34.42 27.15
C ALA A 667 -0.13 -35.95 27.06
N PRO A 668 -1.28 -36.45 27.57
CA PRO A 668 -1.59 -37.87 27.50
C PRO A 668 -1.92 -38.30 26.05
N PRO A 669 -1.83 -39.61 25.74
CA PRO A 669 -2.28 -40.14 24.46
C PRO A 669 -3.75 -39.80 24.17
N PRO A 670 -4.14 -39.55 22.91
CA PRO A 670 -5.54 -39.32 22.55
C PRO A 670 -6.38 -40.60 22.73
N ALA A 671 -7.68 -40.43 22.96
CA ALA A 671 -8.64 -41.52 23.01
C ALA A 671 -9.71 -41.32 21.92
N PRO A 672 -9.80 -42.20 20.90
CA PRO A 672 -8.91 -43.33 20.59
C PRO A 672 -7.56 -42.90 19.97
N ILE A 673 -6.57 -43.80 19.98
CA ILE A 673 -5.35 -43.67 19.17
C ILE A 673 -5.58 -44.30 17.81
N GLU A 674 -5.61 -43.49 16.76
CA GLU A 674 -5.84 -43.96 15.38
C GLU A 674 -4.55 -44.46 14.71
N PRO A 675 -4.64 -45.33 13.68
CA PRO A 675 -3.45 -45.88 13.01
C PRO A 675 -2.52 -44.82 12.41
N TRP A 676 -3.05 -43.71 11.89
CA TRP A 676 -2.24 -42.66 11.26
C TRP A 676 -1.33 -41.92 12.25
N MET A 677 -1.68 -41.92 13.54
CA MET A 677 -0.91 -41.28 14.60
C MET A 677 0.36 -42.07 14.97
N LYS A 678 0.44 -43.34 14.56
CA LYS A 678 1.51 -44.27 14.91
C LYS A 678 2.43 -44.57 13.73
N ASP A 679 3.70 -44.82 14.02
CA ASP A 679 4.67 -45.37 13.07
C ASP A 679 4.39 -46.86 12.79
N THR A 680 5.24 -47.48 11.95
CA THR A 680 5.14 -48.92 11.62
C THR A 680 5.48 -49.86 12.79
N LEU A 681 6.06 -49.33 13.87
CA LEU A 681 6.41 -50.07 15.09
C LEU A 681 5.33 -49.91 16.19
N GLY A 682 4.32 -49.05 15.97
CA GLY A 682 3.25 -48.76 16.91
C GLY A 682 3.53 -47.59 17.86
N ASN A 683 4.68 -46.91 17.74
CA ASN A 683 5.03 -45.73 18.54
C ASN A 683 4.31 -44.49 18.01
N PRO A 684 4.08 -43.45 18.83
CA PRO A 684 3.64 -42.14 18.33
C PRO A 684 4.63 -41.57 17.29
N LYS A 685 4.11 -41.06 16.16
CA LYS A 685 4.94 -40.39 15.13
C LYS A 685 5.60 -39.10 15.62
N GLN A 686 4.94 -38.40 16.55
CA GLN A 686 5.43 -37.20 17.24
C GLN A 686 4.82 -37.18 18.65
N PRO A 687 5.39 -36.42 19.62
CA PRO A 687 4.83 -36.27 20.95
C PRO A 687 3.34 -35.89 20.93
N TRP A 688 2.55 -36.39 21.89
CA TRP A 688 1.10 -36.16 21.90
C TRP A 688 0.70 -34.68 22.05
N GLY A 689 1.56 -33.85 22.64
CA GLY A 689 1.37 -32.38 22.68
C GLY A 689 1.47 -31.71 21.32
N GLU A 690 2.10 -32.37 20.34
CA GLU A 690 2.22 -31.91 18.95
C GLU A 690 1.04 -32.37 18.06
N LEU A 691 0.03 -33.06 18.63
CA LEU A 691 -1.22 -33.33 17.91
C LEU A 691 -1.95 -32.03 17.57
N TYR A 692 -2.21 -31.84 16.28
CA TYR A 692 -3.08 -30.81 15.77
C TYR A 692 -4.54 -31.30 15.84
N TYR A 693 -5.33 -30.59 16.63
CA TYR A 693 -6.78 -30.77 16.68
C TYR A 693 -7.43 -29.72 15.79
N SER A 694 -8.47 -30.12 15.07
CA SER A 694 -9.39 -29.22 14.37
C SER A 694 -10.82 -29.42 14.91
N THR A 695 -11.76 -28.60 14.47
CA THR A 695 -13.20 -28.90 14.60
C THR A 695 -13.84 -29.08 13.22
N PRO A 696 -14.93 -29.84 13.09
CA PRO A 696 -15.71 -29.94 11.86
C PRO A 696 -16.06 -28.58 11.26
N GLY A 697 -16.54 -27.62 12.06
CA GLY A 697 -16.90 -26.29 11.57
C GLY A 697 -15.71 -25.47 11.06
N ALA A 698 -14.59 -25.49 11.78
CA ALA A 698 -13.36 -24.83 11.34
C ALA A 698 -12.80 -25.47 10.05
N THR A 699 -12.76 -26.80 9.99
CA THR A 699 -12.25 -27.57 8.84
C THR A 699 -13.05 -27.26 7.56
N VAL A 700 -14.39 -27.29 7.65
CA VAL A 700 -15.23 -26.97 6.48
C VAL A 700 -15.06 -25.51 6.07
N PHE A 701 -15.14 -24.56 7.02
CA PHE A 701 -15.01 -23.15 6.68
C PHE A 701 -13.64 -22.84 6.06
N GLN A 702 -12.54 -23.30 6.65
CA GLN A 702 -11.19 -23.00 6.18
C GLN A 702 -10.82 -23.75 4.91
N GLY A 703 -11.25 -25.00 4.76
CA GLY A 703 -10.97 -25.81 3.58
C GLY A 703 -11.75 -25.38 2.34
N ILE A 704 -12.96 -24.83 2.54
CA ILE A 704 -13.90 -24.52 1.46
C ILE A 704 -14.15 -23.02 1.34
N CYS A 705 -14.82 -22.43 2.33
CA CYS A 705 -15.36 -21.07 2.25
C CYS A 705 -14.27 -19.97 2.27
N ALA A 706 -13.25 -20.14 3.10
CA ALA A 706 -12.21 -19.13 3.33
C ALA A 706 -11.41 -18.81 2.07
N ASN A 707 -11.33 -19.71 1.08
CA ASN A 707 -10.58 -19.46 -0.16
C ASN A 707 -11.10 -18.20 -0.86
N CYS A 708 -12.42 -17.97 -0.81
CA CYS A 708 -13.07 -16.76 -1.32
C CYS A 708 -13.37 -15.76 -0.20
N HIS A 709 -13.93 -16.18 0.94
CA HIS A 709 -14.34 -15.24 2.00
C HIS A 709 -13.18 -14.71 2.86
N GLY A 710 -11.95 -15.17 2.64
CA GLY A 710 -10.81 -14.90 3.49
C GLY A 710 -10.88 -15.68 4.81
N ARG A 711 -9.74 -15.88 5.48
CA ARG A 711 -9.69 -16.55 6.79
C ARG A 711 -10.45 -15.80 7.89
N ALA A 712 -10.55 -14.48 7.76
CA ALA A 712 -11.33 -13.62 8.64
C ALA A 712 -12.82 -13.52 8.27
N GLY A 713 -13.25 -14.12 7.15
CA GLY A 713 -14.64 -14.05 6.69
C GLY A 713 -15.08 -12.66 6.22
N ASP A 714 -14.15 -11.80 5.80
CA ASP A 714 -14.37 -10.41 5.42
C ASP A 714 -14.50 -10.17 3.90
N GLY A 715 -14.30 -11.23 3.09
CA GLY A 715 -14.30 -11.18 1.62
C GLY A 715 -12.95 -10.79 1.00
N GLN A 716 -11.92 -10.49 1.78
CA GLN A 716 -10.63 -9.99 1.30
C GLN A 716 -9.66 -11.14 1.02
N SER A 717 -9.79 -11.78 -0.15
CA SER A 717 -8.92 -12.87 -0.59
C SER A 717 -8.47 -12.72 -2.05
N GLY A 718 -7.35 -13.36 -2.42
CA GLY A 718 -6.91 -13.40 -3.81
C GLY A 718 -7.94 -14.03 -4.77
N ALA A 719 -8.71 -15.03 -4.32
CA ALA A 719 -9.76 -15.63 -5.14
C ALA A 719 -10.96 -14.70 -5.30
N ALA A 720 -11.35 -13.95 -4.26
CA ALA A 720 -12.42 -12.96 -4.35
C ALA A 720 -12.10 -11.83 -5.32
N LYS A 721 -10.86 -11.33 -5.30
CA LYS A 721 -10.36 -10.32 -6.26
C LYS A 721 -10.37 -10.87 -7.68
N THR A 722 -9.93 -12.12 -7.87
CA THR A 722 -10.00 -12.82 -9.17
C THR A 722 -11.44 -13.01 -9.66
N LEU A 723 -12.40 -13.33 -8.78
CA LEU A 723 -13.83 -13.45 -9.12
C LEU A 723 -14.43 -12.11 -9.59
N VAL A 724 -14.28 -11.05 -8.79
CA VAL A 724 -14.77 -9.70 -9.14
C VAL A 724 -14.20 -9.25 -10.48
N ALA A 725 -12.93 -9.54 -10.73
CA ALA A 725 -12.28 -9.27 -12.00
C ALA A 725 -12.88 -10.05 -13.18
N LEU A 726 -12.95 -11.38 -13.10
CA LEU A 726 -13.35 -12.23 -14.23
C LEU A 726 -14.81 -12.02 -14.65
N ASN A 727 -15.73 -11.91 -13.68
CA ASN A 727 -17.17 -11.89 -13.92
C ASN A 727 -17.99 -10.92 -13.04
N GLY A 728 -17.35 -10.03 -12.27
CA GLY A 728 -18.04 -9.08 -11.40
C GLY A 728 -18.61 -9.66 -10.10
N ALA A 729 -18.40 -10.95 -9.81
CA ALA A 729 -18.98 -11.59 -8.63
C ALA A 729 -18.34 -11.11 -7.32
N ARG A 730 -19.06 -10.24 -6.60
CA ARG A 730 -18.62 -9.70 -5.30
C ARG A 730 -18.89 -10.71 -4.18
N VAL A 731 -17.81 -11.26 -3.62
CA VAL A 731 -17.86 -12.14 -2.44
C VAL A 731 -18.43 -11.40 -1.22
N ALA A 732 -19.17 -12.11 -0.36
CA ALA A 732 -19.79 -11.56 0.83
C ALA A 732 -18.80 -11.38 1.99
N ASN A 733 -18.94 -10.28 2.74
CA ASN A 733 -18.32 -10.15 4.05
C ASN A 733 -19.24 -10.87 5.05
N LEU A 734 -18.88 -12.10 5.43
CA LEU A 734 -19.73 -12.92 6.30
C LEU A 734 -19.78 -12.32 7.71
N VAL A 735 -18.68 -11.82 8.25
CA VAL A 735 -18.60 -11.33 9.64
C VAL A 735 -19.39 -10.04 9.86
N LYS A 736 -19.23 -9.02 9.00
CA LYS A 736 -19.97 -7.74 9.09
C LYS A 736 -21.30 -7.75 8.35
N GLY A 737 -21.42 -8.55 7.30
CA GLY A 737 -22.66 -8.80 6.56
C GLY A 737 -23.53 -9.82 7.28
N LEU A 738 -23.57 -11.07 6.80
CA LEU A 738 -24.53 -12.09 7.24
C LEU A 738 -24.61 -12.30 8.77
N PHE A 739 -23.46 -12.29 9.46
CA PHE A 739 -23.37 -12.49 10.92
C PHE A 739 -23.25 -11.18 11.71
N GLY A 740 -23.36 -10.04 11.04
CA GLY A 740 -23.32 -8.71 11.64
C GLY A 740 -24.66 -8.26 12.25
N THR A 741 -24.67 -7.00 12.68
CA THR A 741 -25.85 -6.32 13.25
C THR A 741 -26.14 -5.02 12.53
N SER A 742 -27.41 -4.63 12.48
CA SER A 742 -27.85 -3.34 11.96
C SER A 742 -27.32 -2.17 12.80
N SER A 743 -27.53 -0.93 12.33
CA SER A 743 -27.30 0.29 13.12
C SER A 743 -28.18 0.40 14.37
N THR A 744 -29.26 -0.37 14.46
CA THR A 744 -30.13 -0.48 15.65
C THR A 744 -29.78 -1.66 16.56
N GLY A 745 -28.76 -2.46 16.20
CA GLY A 745 -28.32 -3.64 16.96
C GLY A 745 -29.07 -4.94 16.65
N GLU A 746 -30.00 -4.94 15.68
CA GLU A 746 -30.70 -6.16 15.26
C GLU A 746 -29.73 -7.09 14.49
N PRO A 747 -29.57 -8.38 14.87
CA PRO A 747 -28.75 -9.32 14.11
C PRO A 747 -29.31 -9.54 12.70
N HIS A 748 -28.45 -9.47 11.67
CA HIS A 748 -28.87 -9.70 10.29
C HIS A 748 -29.43 -11.11 10.06
N LEU A 749 -29.03 -12.10 10.88
CA LEU A 749 -29.57 -13.46 10.86
C LEU A 749 -31.09 -13.52 11.12
N ALA A 750 -31.65 -12.58 11.89
CA ALA A 750 -33.06 -12.58 12.27
C ALA A 750 -34.01 -12.51 11.07
N MET A 751 -33.58 -11.90 9.95
CA MET A 751 -34.39 -11.84 8.73
C MET A 751 -34.61 -13.21 8.08
N PHE A 752 -33.64 -14.12 8.20
CA PHE A 752 -33.75 -15.48 7.67
C PHE A 752 -34.56 -16.37 8.61
N GLU A 753 -34.44 -16.17 9.92
CA GLU A 753 -35.21 -16.90 10.93
C GLU A 753 -36.70 -16.57 10.86
N ARG A 754 -37.07 -15.32 10.54
CA ARG A 754 -38.46 -14.93 10.27
C ARG A 754 -39.11 -15.65 9.08
N VAL A 755 -38.32 -16.08 8.09
CA VAL A 755 -38.83 -16.68 6.85
C VAL A 755 -38.71 -18.21 6.83
N LEU A 756 -37.62 -18.75 7.38
CA LEU A 756 -37.26 -20.17 7.32
C LEU A 756 -37.33 -20.87 8.69
N GLY A 757 -37.76 -20.16 9.74
CA GLY A 757 -37.77 -20.66 11.12
C GLY A 757 -36.37 -20.80 11.73
N THR A 758 -36.27 -21.56 12.82
CA THR A 758 -35.02 -21.79 13.55
C THR A 758 -33.89 -22.29 12.63
N HIS A 759 -32.71 -21.71 12.77
CA HIS A 759 -31.55 -21.93 11.89
C HIS A 759 -31.77 -21.49 10.42
N GLY A 760 -32.68 -20.56 10.14
CA GLY A 760 -32.85 -19.97 8.81
C GLY A 760 -31.56 -19.43 8.21
N GLY A 761 -30.70 -18.81 9.02
CA GLY A 761 -29.36 -18.36 8.61
C GLY A 761 -28.43 -19.49 8.14
N ALA A 762 -28.53 -20.69 8.73
CA ALA A 762 -27.77 -21.87 8.31
C ALA A 762 -28.23 -22.37 6.94
N ARG A 763 -29.55 -22.41 6.73
CA ARG A 763 -30.15 -22.76 5.43
C ARG A 763 -29.78 -21.77 4.34
N TYR A 764 -29.76 -20.47 4.66
CA TYR A 764 -29.30 -19.44 3.73
C TYR A 764 -27.80 -19.59 3.38
N LEU A 765 -26.93 -19.87 4.36
CA LEU A 765 -25.51 -20.11 4.10
C LEU A 765 -25.30 -21.35 3.22
N ALA A 766 -25.96 -22.47 3.56
CA ALA A 766 -25.91 -23.70 2.78
C ALA A 766 -26.45 -23.51 1.35
N TRP A 767 -27.52 -22.73 1.19
CA TRP A 767 -28.07 -22.36 -0.12
C TRP A 767 -27.07 -21.56 -0.96
N MET A 768 -26.51 -20.47 -0.41
CA MET A 768 -25.49 -19.68 -1.11
C MET A 768 -24.32 -20.54 -1.56
N ALA A 769 -23.80 -21.38 -0.66
CA ALA A 769 -22.63 -22.19 -0.90
C ALA A 769 -22.90 -23.40 -1.83
N SER A 770 -24.16 -23.81 -1.98
CA SER A 770 -24.60 -24.87 -2.90
C SER A 770 -24.97 -24.36 -4.31
N GLY A 771 -24.69 -23.09 -4.63
CA GLY A 771 -24.92 -22.50 -5.95
C GLY A 771 -26.08 -21.49 -6.04
N GLY A 772 -26.78 -21.20 -4.93
CA GLY A 772 -27.89 -20.25 -4.90
C GLY A 772 -27.54 -18.81 -5.30
N THR A 773 -26.26 -18.44 -5.26
CA THR A 773 -25.77 -17.12 -5.71
C THR A 773 -25.68 -16.96 -7.22
N THR A 774 -25.92 -18.04 -8.00
CA THR A 774 -25.80 -18.09 -9.48
C THR A 774 -24.45 -17.62 -10.03
N VAL A 775 -23.40 -17.61 -9.20
CA VAL A 775 -22.03 -17.29 -9.63
C VAL A 775 -21.42 -18.49 -10.33
N THR A 776 -21.02 -18.33 -11.60
CA THR A 776 -20.32 -19.37 -12.36
C THR A 776 -18.82 -19.29 -12.12
N PHE A 777 -18.23 -20.40 -11.69
CA PHE A 777 -16.77 -20.56 -11.63
C PHE A 777 -16.25 -21.00 -13.00
N THR A 778 -15.43 -20.15 -13.63
CA THR A 778 -14.84 -20.46 -14.94
C THR A 778 -13.60 -21.35 -14.78
N PRO A 779 -13.16 -22.08 -15.83
CA PRO A 779 -11.92 -22.86 -15.78
C PRO A 779 -10.69 -22.00 -15.39
N GLU A 780 -10.65 -20.74 -15.82
CA GLU A 780 -9.59 -19.78 -15.51
C GLU A 780 -9.59 -19.41 -14.01
N PHE A 781 -10.77 -19.24 -13.42
CA PHE A 781 -10.90 -19.09 -11.97
C PHE A 781 -10.44 -20.35 -11.23
N MET A 782 -10.84 -21.53 -11.68
CA MET A 782 -10.45 -22.80 -11.04
C MET A 782 -8.95 -23.07 -11.14
N GLN A 783 -8.27 -22.62 -12.21
CA GLN A 783 -6.80 -22.61 -12.31
C GLN A 783 -6.13 -21.57 -11.39
N ALA A 784 -6.81 -20.46 -11.09
CA ALA A 784 -6.33 -19.42 -10.17
C ALA A 784 -6.65 -19.72 -8.69
N TRP A 785 -7.54 -20.68 -8.43
CA TRP A 785 -7.97 -21.10 -7.09
C TRP A 785 -6.85 -21.91 -6.39
N ILE A 786 -6.03 -21.21 -5.61
CA ILE A 786 -4.91 -21.81 -4.88
C ILE A 786 -5.36 -22.24 -3.49
N LYS A 787 -5.35 -23.56 -3.25
CA LYS A 787 -5.69 -24.20 -1.96
C LYS A 787 -4.82 -23.69 -0.80
N TYR A 788 -5.43 -23.48 0.37
CA TYR A 788 -4.75 -23.61 1.66
C TYR A 788 -4.28 -25.07 1.84
N GLY A 789 -3.04 -25.38 1.46
CA GLY A 789 -2.42 -26.72 1.55
C GLY A 789 -2.23 -27.28 2.97
N GLU A 790 -2.91 -26.69 3.96
CA GLU A 790 -2.74 -26.91 5.40
C GLU A 790 -4.00 -27.47 6.07
N VAL A 791 -5.15 -27.49 5.37
CA VAL A 791 -6.43 -27.99 5.89
C VAL A 791 -6.68 -29.43 5.43
N ASP A 792 -7.18 -30.27 6.35
CA ASP A 792 -7.51 -31.68 6.14
C ASP A 792 -8.79 -31.86 5.28
N ILE A 793 -8.66 -31.55 3.99
CA ILE A 793 -9.67 -31.78 2.95
C ILE A 793 -9.00 -32.31 1.67
N ASP A 794 -9.66 -33.28 1.04
CA ASP A 794 -9.26 -33.90 -0.22
C ASP A 794 -10.02 -33.31 -1.41
N PHE A 795 -9.32 -33.18 -2.53
CA PHE A 795 -9.85 -32.66 -3.79
C PHE A 795 -9.33 -33.46 -4.96
N SER A 796 -10.13 -33.57 -6.02
CA SER A 796 -9.66 -33.96 -7.34
C SER A 796 -9.28 -32.72 -8.17
N PRO A 797 -8.18 -32.77 -8.94
CA PRO A 797 -7.83 -31.76 -9.93
C PRO A 797 -8.57 -31.92 -11.28
N ARG A 798 -9.45 -32.92 -11.44
CA ARG A 798 -10.14 -33.20 -12.72
C ARG A 798 -11.51 -32.55 -12.78
N ASP A 799 -11.78 -31.79 -13.84
CA ASP A 799 -13.09 -31.16 -14.10
C ASP A 799 -14.24 -32.18 -14.13
N THR A 800 -13.97 -33.43 -14.57
CA THR A 800 -14.95 -34.53 -14.59
C THR A 800 -15.47 -34.89 -13.20
N ASP A 801 -14.62 -34.82 -12.18
CA ASP A 801 -15.02 -35.12 -10.80
C ASP A 801 -15.85 -33.96 -10.22
N TRP A 802 -15.52 -32.72 -10.57
CA TRP A 802 -16.34 -31.53 -10.25
C TRP A 802 -17.68 -31.49 -10.99
N GLY A 803 -17.77 -32.06 -12.18
CA GLY A 803 -19.05 -32.28 -12.87
C GLY A 803 -19.99 -33.19 -12.08
N ARG A 804 -19.46 -34.24 -11.43
CA ARG A 804 -20.21 -35.15 -10.55
C ARG A 804 -20.52 -34.54 -9.18
N TRP A 805 -19.55 -33.87 -8.57
CA TRP A 805 -19.69 -33.32 -7.22
C TRP A 805 -20.44 -31.97 -7.19
N GLY A 806 -20.51 -31.28 -8.33
CA GLY A 806 -21.14 -29.98 -8.50
C GLY A 806 -20.13 -28.83 -8.41
N ALA A 807 -20.14 -27.95 -9.42
CA ALA A 807 -19.26 -26.78 -9.51
C ALA A 807 -19.74 -25.61 -8.61
N ASN A 808 -19.90 -25.87 -7.31
CA ASN A 808 -20.23 -24.89 -6.27
C ASN A 808 -19.33 -25.09 -5.05
N MET A 809 -19.41 -24.20 -4.05
CA MET A 809 -18.52 -24.26 -2.87
C MET A 809 -18.66 -25.60 -2.13
N LEU A 810 -19.88 -26.04 -1.82
CA LEU A 810 -20.09 -27.28 -1.04
C LEU A 810 -19.96 -28.57 -1.88
N GLY A 811 -19.80 -28.49 -3.20
CA GLY A 811 -19.34 -29.61 -4.02
C GLY A 811 -17.99 -30.16 -3.55
N ALA A 812 -17.15 -29.30 -2.95
CA ALA A 812 -15.96 -29.69 -2.20
C ALA A 812 -16.25 -30.71 -1.07
N ALA A 813 -17.25 -30.41 -0.22
CA ALA A 813 -17.67 -31.30 0.85
C ALA A 813 -18.32 -32.58 0.29
N ARG A 814 -19.08 -32.47 -0.81
CA ARG A 814 -19.65 -33.61 -1.51
C ARG A 814 -18.55 -34.57 -1.99
N GLY A 815 -17.46 -34.06 -2.57
CA GLY A 815 -16.31 -34.85 -2.99
C GLY A 815 -15.54 -35.48 -1.83
N ALA A 816 -15.32 -34.74 -0.75
CA ALA A 816 -14.74 -35.28 0.49
C ALA A 816 -15.59 -36.45 1.05
N CYS A 817 -16.91 -36.29 1.10
CA CYS A 817 -17.82 -37.33 1.57
C CYS A 817 -17.92 -38.54 0.64
N ASP A 818 -17.83 -38.35 -0.68
CA ASP A 818 -17.75 -39.43 -1.67
C ASP A 818 -16.44 -40.24 -1.53
N LEU A 819 -15.33 -39.58 -1.23
CA LEU A 819 -14.06 -40.24 -0.89
C LEU A 819 -14.12 -40.97 0.46
N VAL A 820 -14.81 -40.44 1.48
CA VAL A 820 -15.05 -41.13 2.76
C VAL A 820 -15.92 -42.36 2.56
N ARG A 821 -17.02 -42.22 1.82
CA ARG A 821 -17.94 -43.30 1.42
C ARG A 821 -17.19 -44.45 0.74
N ALA A 822 -16.27 -44.14 -0.17
CA ALA A 822 -15.47 -45.12 -0.89
C ALA A 822 -14.22 -45.62 -0.12
N GLY A 823 -14.00 -45.21 1.14
CA GLY A 823 -12.81 -45.58 1.92
C GLY A 823 -11.47 -45.03 1.40
N LYS A 824 -11.51 -44.00 0.54
CA LYS A 824 -10.36 -43.43 -0.18
C LYS A 824 -9.86 -42.09 0.36
N PHE A 825 -10.57 -41.46 1.28
CA PHE A 825 -10.18 -40.17 1.86
C PHE A 825 -8.79 -40.21 2.52
N GLY A 826 -7.92 -39.25 2.19
CA GLY A 826 -6.55 -39.12 2.69
C GLY A 826 -5.56 -40.16 2.17
N THR A 827 -5.99 -41.12 1.34
CA THR A 827 -5.14 -42.27 0.93
C THR A 827 -4.16 -41.94 -0.21
N GLY A 828 -4.32 -40.80 -0.90
CA GLY A 828 -3.61 -40.54 -2.15
C GLY A 828 -3.98 -41.49 -3.29
N SER A 829 -5.19 -42.06 -3.26
CA SER A 829 -5.69 -42.99 -4.29
C SER A 829 -5.55 -42.44 -5.70
N SER A 830 -5.26 -43.33 -6.66
CA SER A 830 -5.15 -43.00 -8.08
C SER A 830 -6.49 -42.64 -8.72
N GLU A 831 -7.63 -43.14 -8.21
CA GLU A 831 -8.95 -42.86 -8.78
C GLU A 831 -10.09 -42.72 -7.74
N PRO A 832 -10.82 -41.58 -7.72
CA PRO A 832 -10.42 -40.31 -8.35
C PRO A 832 -9.11 -39.82 -7.70
N PRO A 833 -8.20 -39.15 -8.46
CA PRO A 833 -6.92 -38.70 -7.92
C PRO A 833 -7.10 -37.80 -6.69
N SER A 834 -6.69 -38.26 -5.50
CA SER A 834 -6.72 -37.42 -4.30
C SER A 834 -5.49 -36.52 -4.21
N GLY A 835 -5.71 -35.21 -4.18
CA GLY A 835 -4.65 -34.20 -4.07
C GLY A 835 -4.10 -33.95 -2.66
N ASN A 836 -4.49 -34.70 -1.62
CA ASN A 836 -4.00 -34.44 -0.26
C ASN A 836 -3.76 -35.72 0.60
N PRO A 837 -2.71 -36.51 0.29
CA PRO A 837 -2.31 -37.66 1.10
C PRO A 837 -1.86 -37.31 2.54
N THR A 838 -1.87 -36.04 2.94
CA THR A 838 -1.60 -35.61 4.33
C THR A 838 -2.85 -35.45 5.18
N ALA A 839 -4.05 -35.51 4.59
CA ALA A 839 -5.34 -35.36 5.30
C ALA A 839 -5.81 -36.62 6.05
N ILE A 840 -4.96 -37.62 6.27
CA ILE A 840 -5.37 -38.96 6.76
C ILE A 840 -6.17 -38.88 8.06
N GLY A 841 -5.75 -38.07 9.04
CA GLY A 841 -6.49 -37.91 10.29
C GLY A 841 -7.79 -37.10 10.17
N GLY A 842 -8.00 -36.42 9.05
CA GLY A 842 -9.29 -35.83 8.69
C GLY A 842 -10.38 -36.87 8.42
N ALA A 843 -10.04 -38.14 8.13
CA ALA A 843 -11.02 -39.16 7.77
C ALA A 843 -12.09 -39.38 8.85
N THR A 844 -11.71 -39.46 10.13
CA THR A 844 -12.63 -39.61 11.26
C THR A 844 -13.51 -38.37 11.46
N LEU A 845 -12.96 -37.17 11.19
CA LEU A 845 -13.70 -35.91 11.24
C LEU A 845 -14.75 -35.87 10.13
N TRP A 846 -14.34 -36.12 8.88
CA TRP A 846 -15.26 -36.10 7.73
C TRP A 846 -16.31 -37.20 7.82
N LYS A 847 -15.97 -38.42 8.25
CA LYS A 847 -16.97 -39.48 8.46
C LYS A 847 -18.08 -39.03 9.42
N GLN A 848 -17.74 -38.37 10.54
CA GLN A 848 -18.75 -37.83 11.44
C GLN A 848 -19.62 -36.73 10.82
N ILE A 849 -19.06 -35.85 9.96
CA ILE A 849 -19.85 -34.85 9.22
C ILE A 849 -20.82 -35.54 8.25
N CYS A 850 -20.29 -36.42 7.41
CA CYS A 850 -21.04 -37.03 6.33
C CYS A 850 -22.14 -37.98 6.83
N THR A 851 -21.97 -38.61 8.00
CA THR A 851 -22.94 -39.58 8.55
C THR A 851 -23.84 -39.07 9.67
N LEU A 852 -23.71 -37.80 10.11
CA LEU A 852 -24.61 -37.25 11.13
C LEU A 852 -26.04 -37.21 10.60
N ASP A 853 -26.97 -37.87 11.31
CA ASP A 853 -28.36 -38.07 10.90
C ASP A 853 -28.54 -38.65 9.46
N ASN A 854 -27.46 -39.24 8.89
CA ASN A 854 -27.33 -39.61 7.48
C ASN A 854 -26.59 -40.96 7.31
N PRO A 855 -27.22 -42.11 7.62
CA PRO A 855 -26.52 -43.39 7.75
C PRO A 855 -25.84 -43.83 6.45
N LEU A 856 -24.56 -44.20 6.56
CA LEU A 856 -23.81 -44.85 5.48
C LEU A 856 -24.15 -46.35 5.48
N THR A 857 -25.01 -46.78 4.56
CA THR A 857 -25.39 -48.19 4.40
C THR A 857 -24.42 -48.92 3.45
N PRO A 858 -24.39 -50.28 3.45
CA PRO A 858 -23.53 -51.04 2.54
C PRO A 858 -23.78 -50.76 1.05
N GLU A 859 -25.02 -50.44 0.66
CA GLU A 859 -25.40 -50.11 -0.72
C GLU A 859 -24.82 -48.75 -1.15
N ILE A 860 -24.82 -47.78 -0.23
CA ILE A 860 -24.23 -46.45 -0.43
C ILE A 860 -22.69 -46.55 -0.44
N GLU A 861 -22.09 -47.35 0.47
CA GLU A 861 -20.65 -47.61 0.51
C GLU A 861 -20.16 -48.27 -0.79
N ALA A 862 -20.85 -49.33 -1.24
CA ALA A 862 -20.56 -50.01 -2.51
C ALA A 862 -20.85 -49.15 -3.74
N GLY A 863 -21.78 -48.19 -3.64
CA GLY A 863 -22.19 -47.35 -4.76
C GLY A 863 -23.07 -48.07 -5.78
N THR A 864 -23.93 -48.98 -5.32
CA THR A 864 -24.79 -49.81 -6.20
C THR A 864 -26.13 -49.17 -6.56
N ASP A 865 -26.47 -48.05 -5.94
CA ASP A 865 -27.68 -47.25 -6.21
C ASP A 865 -27.29 -45.77 -6.33
N ASP A 866 -27.27 -45.26 -7.56
CA ASP A 866 -26.91 -43.86 -7.86
C ASP A 866 -27.86 -42.84 -7.22
N ALA A 867 -29.15 -43.19 -7.04
CA ALA A 867 -30.13 -42.29 -6.44
C ALA A 867 -29.90 -42.19 -4.92
N ALA A 868 -29.75 -43.32 -4.24
CA ALA A 868 -29.43 -43.36 -2.80
C ALA A 868 -28.07 -42.70 -2.50
N VAL A 869 -27.05 -42.93 -3.32
CA VAL A 869 -25.76 -42.24 -3.21
C VAL A 869 -25.91 -40.73 -3.44
N SER A 870 -26.69 -40.30 -4.43
CA SER A 870 -26.90 -38.89 -4.71
C SER A 870 -27.62 -38.17 -3.55
N GLU A 871 -28.65 -38.78 -2.96
CA GLU A 871 -29.35 -38.25 -1.79
C GLU A 871 -28.44 -38.22 -0.54
N TRP A 872 -27.74 -39.31 -0.24
CA TRP A 872 -26.80 -39.36 0.88
C TRP A 872 -25.71 -38.28 0.76
N LEU A 873 -25.18 -38.08 -0.45
CA LEU A 873 -24.21 -37.03 -0.72
C LEU A 873 -24.81 -35.61 -0.60
N GLN A 874 -26.08 -35.42 -0.97
CA GLN A 874 -26.79 -34.14 -0.83
C GLN A 874 -27.03 -33.80 0.66
N HIS A 875 -27.35 -34.79 1.49
CA HIS A 875 -27.45 -34.62 2.94
C HIS A 875 -26.08 -34.38 3.59
N ALA A 876 -25.05 -35.12 3.20
CA ALA A 876 -23.69 -34.90 3.67
C ALA A 876 -23.15 -33.49 3.30
N GLN A 877 -23.51 -32.99 2.10
CA GLN A 877 -23.25 -31.61 1.67
C GLN A 877 -23.96 -30.57 2.56
N PHE A 878 -25.23 -30.81 2.91
CA PHE A 878 -25.98 -29.98 3.86
C PHE A 878 -25.30 -29.93 5.23
N ASN A 879 -24.95 -31.09 5.79
CA ASN A 879 -24.27 -31.21 7.09
C ASN A 879 -22.99 -30.37 7.14
N ALA A 880 -22.16 -30.45 6.10
CA ALA A 880 -20.95 -29.62 6.01
C ALA A 880 -21.27 -28.11 6.04
N GLY A 881 -22.26 -27.66 5.26
CA GLY A 881 -22.73 -26.26 5.30
C GLY A 881 -23.19 -25.82 6.69
N VAL A 882 -23.86 -26.70 7.43
CA VAL A 882 -24.28 -26.49 8.82
C VAL A 882 -23.08 -26.44 9.79
N MET A 883 -22.06 -27.29 9.62
CA MET A 883 -20.82 -27.20 10.42
C MET A 883 -20.14 -25.84 10.25
N ALA A 884 -20.00 -25.36 9.01
CA ALA A 884 -19.42 -24.06 8.71
C ALA A 884 -20.25 -22.91 9.30
N TYR A 885 -21.59 -22.99 9.24
CA TYR A 885 -22.48 -22.01 9.87
C TYR A 885 -22.22 -21.85 11.37
N PHE A 886 -22.12 -22.96 12.11
CA PHE A 886 -21.89 -22.88 13.56
C PHE A 886 -20.52 -22.27 13.88
N TYR A 887 -19.44 -22.67 13.19
CA TYR A 887 -18.13 -22.02 13.38
C TYR A 887 -18.16 -20.51 13.06
N LEU A 888 -18.85 -20.12 11.98
CA LEU A 888 -19.04 -18.72 11.62
C LEU A 888 -19.82 -17.94 12.69
N ARG A 889 -20.96 -18.47 13.14
CA ARG A 889 -21.84 -17.88 14.16
C ARG A 889 -21.12 -17.72 15.49
N ASP A 890 -20.35 -18.73 15.89
CA ASP A 890 -19.93 -18.89 17.27
C ASP A 890 -18.50 -18.44 17.56
N GLU A 891 -17.60 -18.52 16.58
CA GLU A 891 -16.20 -18.17 16.75
C GLU A 891 -15.79 -17.03 15.80
N LEU A 892 -16.00 -17.18 14.48
CA LEU A 892 -15.45 -16.22 13.51
C LEU A 892 -16.13 -14.84 13.59
N SER A 893 -17.45 -14.78 13.77
CA SER A 893 -18.20 -13.53 14.00
C SER A 893 -17.68 -12.74 15.22
N LYS A 894 -17.10 -13.44 16.20
CA LYS A 894 -16.51 -12.90 17.43
C LYS A 894 -15.01 -12.62 17.29
N GLY A 895 -14.49 -12.64 16.06
CA GLY A 895 -13.09 -12.38 15.72
C GLY A 895 -12.13 -13.55 15.99
N ARG A 896 -12.63 -14.75 16.30
CA ARG A 896 -11.79 -15.91 16.61
C ARG A 896 -11.56 -16.75 15.35
N VAL A 897 -10.38 -16.60 14.76
CA VAL A 897 -9.92 -17.43 13.64
C VAL A 897 -9.25 -18.68 14.20
N TYR A 898 -9.66 -19.87 13.76
CA TYR A 898 -8.99 -21.12 14.12
C TYR A 898 -7.55 -21.14 13.57
N PRO A 899 -6.53 -21.49 14.37
CA PRO A 899 -5.15 -21.56 13.90
C PRO A 899 -4.99 -22.71 12.90
N LEU A 900 -4.27 -22.48 11.81
CA LEU A 900 -3.84 -23.56 10.92
C LEU A 900 -2.67 -24.32 11.52
N ARG A 901 -2.46 -25.59 11.15
CA ARG A 901 -1.35 -26.42 11.65
C ARG A 901 0.06 -25.83 11.42
N SER A 902 0.20 -24.83 10.55
CA SER A 902 1.46 -24.10 10.34
C SER A 902 1.68 -22.91 11.28
N GLU A 903 0.63 -22.36 11.91
CA GLU A 903 0.74 -21.12 12.70
C GLU A 903 1.27 -21.34 14.12
N CYS A 904 1.34 -22.61 14.52
CA CYS A 904 1.68 -23.12 15.85
C CYS A 904 0.72 -22.76 16.99
N ASP A 905 0.75 -23.61 18.01
CA ASP A 905 0.21 -23.28 19.32
C ASP A 905 1.20 -22.33 20.03
N LYS A 906 0.74 -21.09 20.26
CA LYS A 906 1.43 -20.08 21.09
C LYS A 906 0.56 -19.81 22.32
N ARG A 907 0.52 -20.78 23.23
CA ARG A 907 -0.13 -20.65 24.55
C ARG A 907 0.85 -20.15 25.59
#